data_AF-A0A9X5MK68-F1
#
_entry.id   AF-A0A9X5MK68-F1
#
_cell.length_a   1.000
_cell.length_b   1.000
_cell.length_c   1.000
_cell.angle_alpha   90.00
_cell.angle_beta   90.00
_cell.angle_gamma   90.00
#
_symmetry.space_group_name_H-M   'P 1'
#
loop_
_entity.id
_entity.type
_entity.pdbx_description
1 polymer ?
#
loop_
_entity_poly.entity_id
_entity_poly.type
_entity_poly.pdbx_seq_one_letter_code
_entity_poly.pdbx_strand_id
1 'polypeptide(L)'
;MFRSFIMALILTLFTLSTSQAADTGWLTTPDNSHAKVRAIAQKSPAGDVKVLLEVQLESGWKTYWRSPGEGGVAPEINWSQDVGAMTWHWPSPSAFDVAGIHTQGYDKQVVFPIELSAVHTDRLMGVLTLSTCSNVCILTDYTLDLDLTEPVPADFEWQYNQAMSKIPVGTGLISSVSSGYNNSQLTISLQKEQGAWVNPNIYLDPPEGMLYGIPKLNHQDKNLFVTVDVTDDWGDAAGDISGKMLSFVITDQDSSRQVNDTIGHGKGELTPPSNSGIGLWSILAFALLGGLILNLMPCVLPVLAMKMGSILHLENRDKKVIRKQFSVSVLGILVSFWALALFMTGLRYSQEALGWGIQFQSPWFIGFMVLVTAIFTANLFGLFELRLSSNMNTKMATAGGQGYSRHFWEGAFATLLATPCSAPFLGTAVAYALIAPLNELWLIFTALGIGMSLPWILVAIFPSIAKALPKPGKWMNRLRVVLGFMMLLSSIWLITLLIPHLGMPIVMAIFGVIALLLLLAIARHYGKKTVFISAIIALFLAGSTYLFVEQPASQTLAGQDSIDWQPLSEEAIHQALADNKRVFVDVTADWCVTCKANKYNVLLRDEIQAALSAPDVVALRGDWTKPSDKITLFLKQRGQVAVPFNQVYGPGHKDGVVLPPILNKDSTLTVLSEAKGAQ
;
A
#
# COMPACT_ATOMS: atom_id res chain seq x y z
N MET A 1 -70.34 19.14 38.10
CA MET A 1 -68.92 19.57 38.20
C MET A 1 -68.00 18.90 37.19
N PHE A 2 -68.15 17.61 36.87
CA PHE A 2 -67.23 16.89 35.95
C PHE A 2 -67.27 17.38 34.49
N ARG A 3 -68.45 17.79 33.99
CA ARG A 3 -68.61 18.34 32.63
C ARG A 3 -67.96 19.72 32.42
N SER A 4 -67.95 20.57 33.44
CA SER A 4 -67.33 21.90 33.35
C SER A 4 -65.80 21.82 33.40
N PHE A 5 -65.24 20.79 34.02
CA PHE A 5 -63.79 20.56 34.09
C PHE A 5 -63.23 20.04 32.75
N ILE A 6 -63.97 19.16 32.07
CA ILE A 6 -63.59 18.66 30.73
C ILE A 6 -63.69 19.77 29.68
N MET A 7 -64.70 20.65 29.77
CA MET A 7 -64.85 21.75 28.82
C MET A 7 -63.79 22.85 29.03
N ALA A 8 -63.33 23.06 30.27
CA ALA A 8 -62.19 23.94 30.55
C ALA A 8 -60.86 23.35 30.07
N LEU A 9 -60.67 22.03 30.17
CA LEU A 9 -59.48 21.33 29.66
C LEU A 9 -59.41 21.33 28.11
N ILE A 10 -60.57 21.24 27.45
CA ILE A 10 -60.65 21.32 25.97
C ILE A 10 -60.46 22.77 25.48
N LEU A 11 -60.88 23.77 26.25
CA LEU A 11 -60.60 25.19 25.91
C LEU A 11 -59.14 25.58 26.14
N THR A 12 -58.44 25.02 27.14
CA THR A 12 -57.00 25.28 27.34
C THR A 12 -56.10 24.51 26.36
N LEU A 13 -56.59 23.41 25.79
CA LEU A 13 -55.92 22.69 24.69
C LEU A 13 -56.04 23.41 23.33
N PHE A 14 -56.99 24.34 23.17
CA PHE A 14 -57.19 25.12 21.94
C PHE A 14 -56.50 26.50 21.93
N THR A 15 -55.83 26.89 23.02
CA THR A 15 -55.04 28.14 23.10
C THR A 15 -53.53 27.95 22.97
N LEU A 16 -53.06 26.77 22.57
CA LEU A 16 -51.71 26.63 22.02
C LEU A 16 -51.72 27.19 20.60
N SER A 17 -51.77 28.53 20.51
CA SER A 17 -51.38 29.23 19.30
C SER A 17 -49.95 28.79 18.99
N THR A 18 -49.79 27.98 17.93
CA THR A 18 -48.50 27.80 17.28
C THR A 18 -48.05 29.18 16.84
N SER A 19 -47.22 29.83 17.66
CA SER A 19 -46.45 30.99 17.21
C SER A 19 -45.63 30.47 16.05
N GLN A 20 -46.01 30.83 14.83
CA GLN A 20 -45.16 30.57 13.68
C GLN A 20 -43.96 31.49 13.90
N ALA A 21 -42.81 30.90 14.18
CA ALA A 21 -41.57 31.66 14.17
C ALA A 21 -41.11 31.78 12.71
N ALA A 22 -40.21 32.70 12.42
CA ALA A 22 -39.49 32.75 11.14
C ALA A 22 -38.54 31.54 10.99
N ASP A 23 -39.12 30.34 10.97
CA ASP A 23 -38.49 29.03 11.14
C ASP A 23 -39.24 28.02 10.29
N THR A 24 -38.53 27.33 9.40
CA THR A 24 -39.14 26.30 8.54
C THR A 24 -39.59 25.05 9.31
N GLY A 25 -39.12 24.90 10.56
CA GLY A 25 -39.08 23.61 11.24
C GLY A 25 -38.10 22.64 10.57
N TRP A 26 -38.03 21.42 11.08
CA TRP A 26 -37.23 20.36 10.47
C TRP A 26 -37.92 19.82 9.21
N LEU A 27 -37.34 20.13 8.07
CA LEU A 27 -37.70 19.63 6.75
C LEU A 27 -37.05 18.26 6.51
N THR A 28 -37.83 17.34 5.96
CA THR A 28 -37.39 16.01 5.52
C THR A 28 -38.11 15.64 4.23
N THR A 29 -37.43 14.94 3.33
CA THR A 29 -38.01 14.51 2.05
C THR A 29 -38.12 12.98 2.03
N PRO A 30 -39.20 12.38 1.50
CA PRO A 30 -39.34 10.91 1.46
C PRO A 30 -38.17 10.20 0.77
N ASP A 31 -37.57 10.86 -0.24
CA ASP A 31 -36.45 10.34 -1.02
C ASP A 31 -35.07 10.56 -0.35
N ASN A 32 -35.02 11.31 0.76
CA ASN A 32 -33.82 11.57 1.55
C ASN A 32 -34.13 11.37 3.03
N SER A 33 -33.99 10.12 3.49
CA SER A 33 -34.23 9.74 4.88
C SER A 33 -33.05 10.05 5.81
N HIS A 34 -31.87 10.30 5.24
CA HIS A 34 -30.60 10.44 5.95
C HIS A 34 -30.20 11.89 6.25
N ALA A 35 -30.99 12.88 5.85
CA ALA A 35 -30.76 14.28 6.14
C ALA A 35 -32.02 14.98 6.67
N LYS A 36 -31.82 15.93 7.59
CA LYS A 36 -32.85 16.88 8.04
C LYS A 36 -32.31 18.29 7.95
N VAL A 37 -33.12 19.20 7.46
CA VAL A 37 -32.73 20.60 7.25
C VAL A 37 -33.66 21.52 8.00
N ARG A 38 -33.15 22.60 8.59
CA ARG A 38 -33.96 23.66 9.19
C ARG A 38 -33.34 25.00 8.89
N ALA A 39 -34.15 25.97 8.49
CA ALA A 39 -33.72 27.35 8.32
C ALA A 39 -34.47 28.25 9.29
N ILE A 40 -33.75 29.16 9.94
CA ILE A 40 -34.30 30.19 10.83
C ILE A 40 -33.75 31.53 10.39
N ALA A 41 -34.59 32.57 10.27
CA ALA A 41 -34.15 33.87 9.78
C ALA A 41 -34.62 35.05 10.63
N GLN A 42 -33.76 36.05 10.81
CA GLN A 42 -34.08 37.31 11.48
C GLN A 42 -33.80 38.48 10.54
N LYS A 43 -34.81 39.33 10.32
CA LYS A 43 -34.68 40.59 9.57
C LYS A 43 -34.45 41.76 10.52
N SER A 44 -33.44 42.57 10.24
CA SER A 44 -33.16 43.83 10.92
C SER A 44 -34.09 44.93 10.39
N PRO A 45 -34.34 46.02 11.16
CA PRO A 45 -35.10 47.16 10.66
C PRO A 45 -34.47 47.85 9.44
N ALA A 46 -33.17 47.64 9.20
CA ALA A 46 -32.45 48.18 8.04
C ALA A 46 -32.63 47.33 6.77
N GLY A 47 -33.23 46.14 6.88
CA GLY A 47 -33.43 45.21 5.76
C GLY A 47 -32.35 44.12 5.64
N ASP A 48 -31.40 44.05 6.56
CA ASP A 48 -30.41 42.97 6.62
C ASP A 48 -31.03 41.72 7.23
N VAL A 49 -30.79 40.56 6.63
CA VAL A 49 -31.33 39.28 7.07
C VAL A 49 -30.19 38.35 7.44
N LYS A 50 -30.23 37.84 8.67
CA LYS A 50 -29.40 36.73 9.11
C LYS A 50 -30.20 35.45 8.99
N VAL A 51 -29.63 34.41 8.40
CA VAL A 51 -30.23 33.08 8.28
C VAL A 51 -29.28 32.05 8.91
N LEU A 52 -29.83 31.16 9.72
CA LEU A 52 -29.15 29.94 10.19
C LEU A 52 -29.72 28.75 9.43
N LEU A 53 -28.88 28.10 8.65
CA LEU A 53 -29.20 26.84 7.99
C LEU A 53 -28.57 25.68 8.77
N GLU A 54 -29.40 24.92 9.48
CA GLU A 54 -28.99 23.70 10.17
C GLU A 54 -29.18 22.48 9.27
N VAL A 55 -28.16 21.63 9.21
CA VAL A 55 -28.20 20.34 8.52
C VAL A 55 -27.79 19.26 9.50
N GLN A 56 -28.66 18.28 9.70
CA GLN A 56 -28.38 17.05 10.44
C GLN A 56 -28.29 15.87 9.49
N LEU A 57 -27.29 15.02 9.68
CA LEU A 57 -26.98 13.88 8.83
C LEU A 57 -26.92 12.61 9.68
N GLU A 58 -27.47 11.52 9.15
CA GLU A 58 -27.28 10.20 9.73
C GLU A 58 -25.80 9.76 9.68
N SER A 59 -25.43 8.81 10.55
CA SER A 59 -24.06 8.32 10.63
C SER A 59 -23.59 7.74 9.29
N GLY A 60 -22.42 8.16 8.82
CA GLY A 60 -21.83 7.74 7.54
C GLY A 60 -22.09 8.71 6.38
N TRP A 61 -23.13 9.54 6.47
CA TRP A 61 -23.45 10.57 5.48
C TRP A 61 -22.75 11.89 5.77
N LYS A 62 -22.40 12.59 4.69
CA LYS A 62 -21.62 13.84 4.71
C LYS A 62 -22.27 14.86 3.78
N THR A 63 -22.12 16.15 4.07
CA THR A 63 -22.41 17.25 3.13
C THR A 63 -21.12 17.98 2.80
N TYR A 64 -21.09 18.72 1.70
CA TYR A 64 -19.85 19.30 1.19
C TYR A 64 -19.56 20.71 1.72
N TRP A 65 -18.27 21.05 1.71
CA TRP A 65 -17.76 22.40 1.81
C TRP A 65 -17.87 23.12 0.46
N ARG A 66 -17.60 24.44 0.43
CA ARG A 66 -17.61 25.26 -0.79
C ARG A 66 -16.70 24.73 -1.90
N SER A 67 -15.60 24.09 -1.51
CA SER A 67 -14.72 23.34 -2.42
C SER A 67 -14.83 21.85 -2.07
N PRO A 68 -15.77 21.11 -2.70
CA PRO A 68 -16.17 19.78 -2.27
C PRO A 68 -15.09 18.70 -2.42
N GLY A 69 -14.06 18.94 -3.25
CA GLY A 69 -13.10 17.92 -3.68
C GLY A 69 -13.56 17.20 -4.95
N GLU A 70 -12.96 16.06 -5.24
CA GLU A 70 -13.26 15.28 -6.44
C GLU A 70 -14.69 14.72 -6.40
N GLY A 71 -15.46 14.92 -7.46
CA GLY A 71 -16.81 14.34 -7.64
C GLY A 71 -17.94 14.90 -6.75
N GLY A 72 -17.67 15.85 -5.86
CA GLY A 72 -18.69 16.46 -5.01
C GLY A 72 -19.26 17.77 -5.56
N VAL A 73 -20.38 18.22 -5.00
CA VAL A 73 -21.05 19.49 -5.36
C VAL A 73 -21.30 20.27 -4.07
N ALA A 74 -20.95 21.55 -4.02
CA ALA A 74 -21.23 22.38 -2.85
C ALA A 74 -22.75 22.64 -2.71
N PRO A 75 -23.30 22.67 -1.49
CA PRO A 75 -24.69 23.03 -1.30
C PRO A 75 -24.92 24.49 -1.70
N GLU A 76 -26.04 24.76 -2.36
CA GLU A 76 -26.40 26.11 -2.82
C GLU A 76 -27.88 26.41 -2.55
N ILE A 77 -28.21 27.68 -2.37
CA ILE A 77 -29.59 28.15 -2.22
C ILE A 77 -29.89 29.11 -3.36
N ASN A 78 -30.93 28.80 -4.11
CA ASN A 78 -31.47 29.70 -5.12
C ASN A 78 -32.71 30.42 -4.54
N TRP A 79 -32.58 31.71 -4.25
CA TRP A 79 -33.68 32.53 -3.72
C TRP A 79 -34.62 32.97 -4.84
N SER A 80 -35.93 32.87 -4.60
CA SER A 80 -36.95 33.30 -5.56
C SER A 80 -37.08 34.82 -5.66
N GLN A 81 -36.69 35.53 -4.61
CA GLN A 81 -36.68 37.00 -4.57
C GLN A 81 -35.31 37.54 -5.00
N ASP A 82 -35.30 38.78 -5.50
CA ASP A 82 -34.07 39.54 -5.75
C ASP A 82 -33.47 39.96 -4.39
N VAL A 83 -32.52 39.16 -3.93
CA VAL A 83 -31.76 39.42 -2.71
C VAL A 83 -30.48 40.16 -3.06
N GLY A 84 -30.07 41.10 -2.21
CA GLY A 84 -28.81 41.82 -2.37
C GLY A 84 -27.59 40.91 -2.17
N ALA A 85 -26.43 41.52 -1.91
CA ALA A 85 -25.20 40.77 -1.65
C ALA A 85 -25.41 39.70 -0.55
N MET A 86 -25.22 38.43 -0.91
CA MET A 86 -25.32 37.29 -0.01
C MET A 86 -23.93 36.83 0.39
N THR A 87 -23.70 36.68 1.68
CA THR A 87 -22.47 36.11 2.24
C THR A 87 -22.83 34.80 2.92
N TRP A 88 -22.40 33.68 2.34
CA TRP A 88 -22.48 32.37 2.98
C TRP A 88 -21.23 32.13 3.81
N HIS A 89 -21.38 32.06 5.13
CA HIS A 89 -20.27 31.78 6.01
C HIS A 89 -20.08 30.27 6.18
N TRP A 90 -18.89 29.79 5.85
CA TRP A 90 -18.55 28.37 5.90
C TRP A 90 -17.82 28.05 7.20
N PRO A 91 -18.39 27.20 8.07
CA PRO A 91 -17.67 26.66 9.22
C PRO A 91 -16.41 25.92 8.78
N SER A 92 -15.42 25.80 9.68
CA SER A 92 -14.21 25.02 9.41
C SER A 92 -14.57 23.59 8.98
N PRO A 93 -14.16 23.13 7.78
CA PRO A 93 -14.53 21.81 7.28
C PRO A 93 -13.69 20.70 7.93
N SER A 94 -14.03 19.47 7.58
CA SER A 94 -13.25 18.25 7.82
C SER A 94 -12.97 17.53 6.50
N ALA A 95 -11.90 16.75 6.44
CA ALA A 95 -11.54 15.95 5.29
C ALA A 95 -12.05 14.52 5.47
N PHE A 96 -12.50 13.90 4.38
CA PHE A 96 -12.99 12.54 4.36
C PHE A 96 -12.53 11.80 3.10
N ASP A 97 -12.09 10.56 3.27
CA ASP A 97 -11.77 9.64 2.17
C ASP A 97 -12.84 8.55 2.12
N VAL A 98 -13.72 8.58 1.12
CA VAL A 98 -14.79 7.60 0.97
C VAL A 98 -14.71 6.98 -0.42
N ALA A 99 -14.64 5.65 -0.48
CA ALA A 99 -14.52 4.90 -1.74
C ALA A 99 -13.33 5.33 -2.63
N GLY A 100 -12.25 5.85 -2.02
CA GLY A 100 -11.05 6.29 -2.74
C GLY A 100 -11.12 7.73 -3.28
N ILE A 101 -12.16 8.49 -2.95
CA ILE A 101 -12.35 9.88 -3.35
C ILE A 101 -12.12 10.79 -2.14
N HIS A 102 -11.22 11.75 -2.29
CA HIS A 102 -10.94 12.75 -1.25
C HIS A 102 -11.94 13.90 -1.32
N THR A 103 -12.63 14.15 -0.21
CA THR A 103 -13.71 15.14 -0.12
C THR A 103 -13.55 16.04 1.10
N GLN A 104 -14.03 17.28 0.98
CA GLN A 104 -14.00 18.28 2.04
C GLN A 104 -15.44 18.66 2.40
N GLY A 105 -15.79 18.58 3.69
CA GLY A 105 -17.18 18.76 4.10
C GLY A 105 -17.43 18.62 5.59
N TYR A 106 -18.62 18.14 5.92
CA TYR A 106 -19.13 18.02 7.29
C TYR A 106 -19.89 16.72 7.49
N ASP A 107 -19.75 16.08 8.65
CA ASP A 107 -20.52 14.92 9.09
C ASP A 107 -21.41 15.27 10.30
N LYS A 108 -22.40 14.42 10.59
CA LYS A 108 -23.34 14.51 11.73
C LYS A 108 -24.22 15.77 11.78
N GLN A 109 -23.63 16.94 11.96
CA GLN A 109 -24.35 18.21 12.03
C GLN A 109 -23.46 19.38 11.63
N VAL A 110 -24.00 20.29 10.82
CA VAL A 110 -23.40 21.58 10.49
C VAL A 110 -24.45 22.68 10.54
N VAL A 111 -24.03 23.89 10.93
CA VAL A 111 -24.89 25.08 10.96
C VAL A 111 -24.19 26.17 10.16
N PHE A 112 -24.81 26.64 9.09
CA PHE A 112 -24.29 27.69 8.22
C PHE A 112 -24.95 29.03 8.55
N PRO A 113 -24.18 30.04 9.01
CA PRO A 113 -24.63 31.42 9.04
C PRO A 113 -24.62 32.01 7.64
N ILE A 114 -25.71 32.66 7.26
CA ILE A 114 -25.85 33.33 5.97
C ILE A 114 -26.34 34.75 6.24
N GLU A 115 -25.70 35.74 5.63
CA GLU A 115 -26.12 37.14 5.66
C GLU A 115 -26.56 37.58 4.27
N LEU A 116 -27.71 38.22 4.15
CA LEU A 116 -28.21 38.76 2.88
C LEU A 116 -29.05 40.02 3.12
N SER A 117 -29.31 40.81 2.08
CA SER A 117 -30.19 41.99 2.17
C SER A 117 -31.51 41.74 1.46
N ALA A 118 -32.62 41.98 2.16
CA ALA A 118 -33.99 41.75 1.67
C ALA A 118 -34.90 42.94 2.00
N VAL A 119 -34.59 44.10 1.43
CA VAL A 119 -35.25 45.38 1.74
C VAL A 119 -36.74 45.37 1.37
N HIS A 120 -37.10 44.77 0.24
CA HIS A 120 -38.43 44.89 -0.35
C HIS A 120 -39.34 43.67 -0.18
N THR A 121 -38.93 42.68 0.64
CA THR A 121 -39.74 41.49 0.87
C THR A 121 -39.84 41.16 2.35
N ASP A 122 -41.04 40.78 2.77
CA ASP A 122 -41.34 40.31 4.11
C ASP A 122 -41.41 38.78 4.19
N ARG A 123 -41.31 38.10 3.03
CA ARG A 123 -41.24 36.65 2.93
C ARG A 123 -40.04 36.25 2.08
N LEU A 124 -39.24 35.32 2.56
CA LEU A 124 -38.03 34.83 1.91
C LEU A 124 -38.26 33.37 1.51
N MET A 125 -38.25 33.11 0.20
CA MET A 125 -38.47 31.77 -0.36
C MET A 125 -37.28 31.37 -1.22
N GLY A 126 -36.80 30.14 -1.05
CA GLY A 126 -35.68 29.62 -1.84
C GLY A 126 -35.69 28.11 -1.93
N VAL A 127 -34.89 27.57 -2.83
CA VAL A 127 -34.64 26.13 -2.95
C VAL A 127 -33.20 25.88 -2.57
N LEU A 128 -32.99 25.12 -1.48
CA LEU A 128 -31.69 24.59 -1.11
C LEU A 128 -31.47 23.28 -1.86
N THR A 129 -30.46 23.24 -2.71
CA THR A 129 -29.94 22.00 -3.29
C THR A 129 -28.89 21.43 -2.33
N LEU A 130 -29.29 20.51 -1.46
CA LEU A 130 -28.38 19.88 -0.51
C LEU A 130 -27.74 18.64 -1.14
N SER A 131 -26.42 18.64 -1.18
CA SER A 131 -25.60 17.51 -1.61
C SER A 131 -25.21 16.65 -0.42
N THR A 132 -25.63 15.39 -0.41
CA THR A 132 -25.28 14.42 0.64
C THR A 132 -24.57 13.23 0.03
N CYS A 133 -23.45 12.80 0.62
CA CYS A 133 -22.67 11.68 0.09
C CYS A 133 -22.27 10.67 1.17
N SER A 134 -22.42 9.40 0.82
CA SER A 134 -21.86 8.25 1.53
C SER A 134 -20.92 7.52 0.55
N ASN A 135 -21.32 6.36 0.03
CA ASN A 135 -20.71 5.73 -1.15
C ASN A 135 -21.33 6.20 -2.48
N VAL A 136 -22.47 6.88 -2.41
CA VAL A 136 -23.16 7.54 -3.51
C VAL A 136 -23.54 8.95 -3.10
N CYS A 137 -23.50 9.88 -4.04
CA CYS A 137 -23.85 11.27 -3.78
C CYS A 137 -25.25 11.57 -4.32
N ILE A 138 -26.11 12.12 -3.47
CA ILE A 138 -27.52 12.41 -3.72
C ILE A 138 -27.72 13.92 -3.56
N LEU A 139 -28.29 14.55 -4.58
CA LEU A 139 -28.77 15.92 -4.55
C LEU A 139 -30.24 15.92 -4.12
N THR A 140 -30.60 16.75 -3.16
CA THR A 140 -31.98 16.84 -2.67
C THR A 140 -32.37 18.29 -2.50
N ASP A 141 -33.49 18.65 -3.11
CA ASP A 141 -34.03 19.99 -3.03
C ASP A 141 -34.94 20.13 -1.81
N TYR A 142 -34.68 21.16 -1.01
CA TYR A 142 -35.51 21.57 0.12
C TYR A 142 -36.06 22.97 -0.14
N THR A 143 -37.39 23.11 -0.16
CA THR A 143 -38.03 24.42 -0.26
C THR A 143 -37.98 25.12 1.10
N LEU A 144 -37.26 26.23 1.15
CA LEU A 144 -37.18 27.12 2.31
C LEU A 144 -38.25 28.21 2.13
N ASP A 145 -39.11 28.37 3.12
CA ASP A 145 -40.17 29.38 3.13
C ASP A 145 -40.22 30.03 4.52
N LEU A 146 -39.81 31.29 4.59
CA LEU A 146 -39.57 32.03 5.81
C LEU A 146 -40.40 33.32 5.79
N ASP A 147 -41.30 33.47 6.75
CA ASP A 147 -41.98 34.74 7.01
C ASP A 147 -41.12 35.60 7.94
N LEU A 148 -40.57 36.69 7.43
CA LEU A 148 -39.65 37.57 8.17
C LEU A 148 -40.38 38.53 9.11
N THR A 149 -41.72 38.56 9.10
CA THR A 149 -42.52 39.37 10.04
C THR A 149 -42.75 38.68 11.37
N GLU A 150 -42.59 37.35 11.39
CA GLU A 150 -42.79 36.53 12.58
C GLU A 150 -41.57 36.60 13.53
N PRO A 151 -41.79 36.46 14.86
CA PRO A 151 -40.71 36.53 15.83
C PRO A 151 -39.81 35.29 15.74
N VAL A 152 -38.50 35.49 15.90
CA VAL A 152 -37.51 34.40 15.97
C VAL A 152 -37.45 33.75 17.36
N PRO A 153 -36.92 32.51 17.49
CA PRO A 153 -36.63 31.90 18.78
C PRO A 153 -35.77 32.81 19.66
N ALA A 154 -36.02 32.82 20.98
CA ALA A 154 -35.37 33.73 21.93
C ALA A 154 -33.83 33.56 21.98
N ASP A 155 -33.33 32.40 21.58
CA ASP A 155 -31.91 32.05 21.53
C ASP A 155 -31.26 32.22 20.15
N PHE A 156 -31.97 32.77 19.15
CA PHE A 156 -31.46 32.92 17.79
C PHE A 156 -30.11 33.65 17.73
N GLU A 157 -29.98 34.83 18.36
CA GLU A 157 -28.71 35.57 18.36
C GLU A 157 -27.59 34.80 19.07
N TRP A 158 -27.92 34.01 20.10
CA TRP A 158 -26.93 33.15 20.76
C TRP A 158 -26.49 32.01 19.83
N GLN A 159 -27.43 31.32 19.17
CA GLN A 159 -27.14 30.28 18.18
C GLN A 159 -26.33 30.84 17.00
N TYR A 160 -26.65 32.05 16.56
CA TYR A 160 -25.93 32.75 15.49
C TYR A 160 -24.48 32.99 15.87
N ASN A 161 -24.24 33.57 17.05
CA ASN A 161 -22.88 33.79 17.54
C ASN A 161 -22.10 32.48 17.77
N GLN A 162 -22.77 31.41 18.22
CA GLN A 162 -22.16 30.08 18.32
C GLN A 162 -21.76 29.53 16.94
N ALA A 163 -22.62 29.65 15.94
CA ALA A 163 -22.30 29.23 14.58
C ALA A 163 -21.18 30.08 13.97
N MET A 164 -21.18 31.40 14.21
CA MET A 164 -20.12 32.31 13.77
C MET A 164 -18.76 31.98 14.41
N SER A 165 -18.74 31.50 15.66
CA SER A 165 -17.49 31.10 16.34
C SER A 165 -16.75 29.93 15.68
N LYS A 166 -17.43 29.15 14.83
CA LYS A 166 -16.86 28.03 14.08
C LYS A 166 -16.30 28.43 12.71
N ILE A 167 -16.45 29.68 12.30
CA ILE A 167 -15.95 30.17 11.02
C ILE A 167 -14.45 30.48 11.15
N PRO A 168 -13.62 30.08 10.16
CA PRO A 168 -12.22 30.45 10.13
C PRO A 168 -12.02 31.96 10.10
N VAL A 169 -11.24 32.49 11.04
CA VAL A 169 -10.91 33.92 11.12
C VAL A 169 -9.81 34.30 10.13
N GLY A 170 -9.73 35.56 9.71
CA GLY A 170 -8.70 36.03 8.78
C GLY A 170 -7.32 36.29 9.41
N THR A 171 -7.22 36.31 10.74
CA THR A 171 -6.01 36.69 11.49
C THR A 171 -5.71 35.70 12.62
N GLY A 172 -4.47 35.67 13.12
CA GLY A 172 -4.01 34.74 14.18
C GLY A 172 -3.48 33.39 13.65
N LEU A 173 -3.03 32.49 14.52
CA LEU A 173 -2.50 31.14 14.20
C LEU A 173 -1.14 31.10 13.45
N ILE A 174 -0.99 31.83 12.34
CA ILE A 174 0.25 31.87 11.53
C ILE A 174 0.87 33.28 11.47
N SER A 175 2.21 33.36 11.52
CA SER A 175 2.98 34.60 11.39
C SER A 175 3.39 34.90 9.95
N SER A 176 3.62 33.87 9.13
CA SER A 176 4.02 34.01 7.73
C SER A 176 3.48 32.86 6.88
N VAL A 177 3.20 33.18 5.62
CA VAL A 177 2.84 32.24 4.57
C VAL A 177 3.73 32.53 3.36
N SER A 178 4.20 31.47 2.73
CA SER A 178 4.90 31.55 1.45
C SER A 178 4.48 30.36 0.60
N SER A 179 4.30 30.58 -0.69
CA SER A 179 3.86 29.55 -1.63
C SER A 179 4.68 29.58 -2.91
N GLY A 180 4.79 28.44 -3.57
CA GLY A 180 5.44 28.30 -4.87
C GLY A 180 4.88 27.12 -5.65
N TYR A 181 4.87 27.26 -6.96
CA TYR A 181 4.43 26.20 -7.87
C TYR A 181 5.58 25.75 -8.78
N ASN A 182 5.80 24.43 -8.86
CA ASN A 182 6.80 23.84 -9.73
C ASN A 182 6.45 22.38 -10.07
N ASN A 183 6.70 21.93 -11.30
CA ASN A 183 6.48 20.54 -11.74
C ASN A 183 5.11 19.96 -11.36
N SER A 184 4.01 20.71 -11.60
CA SER A 184 2.65 20.28 -11.24
C SER A 184 2.45 20.03 -9.73
N GLN A 185 3.23 20.73 -8.90
CA GLN A 185 3.15 20.61 -7.45
C GLN A 185 3.16 22.00 -6.82
N LEU A 186 2.15 22.26 -5.98
CA LEU A 186 2.03 23.44 -5.14
C LEU A 186 2.70 23.16 -3.79
N THR A 187 3.64 24.00 -3.40
CA THR A 187 4.30 23.94 -2.10
C THR A 187 3.91 25.17 -1.28
N ILE A 188 3.50 24.96 -0.03
CA ILE A 188 3.13 26.01 0.91
C ILE A 188 3.97 25.84 2.17
N SER A 189 4.58 26.92 2.65
CA SER A 189 5.31 26.98 3.91
C SER A 189 4.65 27.97 4.85
N LEU A 190 4.29 27.50 6.03
CA LEU A 190 3.54 28.20 7.06
C LEU A 190 4.37 28.24 8.35
N GLN A 191 4.46 29.40 8.97
CA GLN A 191 5.07 29.53 10.29
C GLN A 191 4.01 29.84 11.34
N LYS A 192 3.98 29.06 12.43
CA LYS A 192 3.05 29.25 13.54
C LYS A 192 3.44 30.47 14.37
N GLU A 193 2.46 31.28 14.74
CA GLU A 193 2.68 32.52 15.52
C GLU A 193 3.22 32.21 16.92
N GLN A 194 2.62 31.24 17.62
CA GLN A 194 2.98 30.83 18.97
C GLN A 194 2.96 29.30 19.13
N GLY A 195 3.88 28.76 19.94
CA GLY A 195 3.99 27.32 20.18
C GLY A 195 4.54 26.53 18.98
N ALA A 196 4.29 25.22 18.96
CA ALA A 196 4.59 24.30 17.86
C ALA A 196 3.29 23.74 17.26
N TRP A 197 3.33 23.28 16.01
CA TRP A 197 2.22 22.55 15.39
C TRP A 197 1.99 21.22 16.10
N VAL A 198 0.73 20.82 16.32
CA VAL A 198 0.39 19.56 17.00
C VAL A 198 -0.36 18.61 16.08
N ASN A 199 -1.47 19.06 15.49
CA ASN A 199 -2.23 18.27 14.52
C ASN A 199 -2.82 19.19 13.44
N PRO A 200 -1.97 19.74 12.56
CA PRO A 200 -2.42 20.66 11.53
C PRO A 200 -3.25 19.94 10.46
N ASN A 201 -4.33 20.56 10.00
CA ASN A 201 -5.05 20.16 8.79
C ASN A 201 -5.28 21.36 7.88
N ILE A 202 -5.14 21.16 6.57
CA ILE A 202 -5.31 22.20 5.55
C ILE A 202 -6.39 21.80 4.54
N TYR A 203 -7.25 22.75 4.21
CA TYR A 203 -8.38 22.59 3.29
C TYR A 203 -8.25 23.62 2.19
N LEU A 204 -8.09 23.19 0.94
CA LEU A 204 -7.74 24.07 -0.16
C LEU A 204 -8.94 24.33 -1.08
N ASP A 205 -9.03 25.57 -1.56
CA ASP A 205 -9.96 25.99 -2.60
C ASP A 205 -9.20 26.03 -3.95
N PRO A 206 -9.33 25.03 -4.83
CA PRO A 206 -8.65 25.03 -6.11
C PRO A 206 -9.23 26.10 -7.06
N PRO A 207 -8.40 26.74 -7.91
CA PRO A 207 -8.88 27.58 -9.00
C PRO A 207 -9.73 26.77 -9.98
N GLU A 208 -10.69 27.42 -10.65
CA GLU A 208 -11.48 26.78 -11.71
C GLU A 208 -10.60 26.09 -12.77
N GLY A 209 -11.00 24.88 -13.16
CA GLY A 209 -10.32 24.03 -14.14
C GLY A 209 -9.06 23.31 -13.63
N MET A 210 -8.82 23.32 -12.31
CA MET A 210 -7.71 22.61 -11.67
C MET A 210 -8.22 21.74 -10.53
N LEU A 211 -7.57 20.60 -10.33
CA LEU A 211 -7.80 19.71 -9.20
C LEU A 211 -6.56 19.69 -8.30
N TYR A 212 -6.81 19.79 -7.00
CA TYR A 212 -5.78 19.61 -5.98
C TYR A 212 -5.90 18.20 -5.40
N GLY A 213 -4.80 17.45 -5.43
CA GLY A 213 -4.68 16.17 -4.77
C GLY A 213 -4.64 16.31 -3.25
N ILE A 214 -4.53 15.17 -2.56
CA ILE A 214 -4.48 15.11 -1.10
C ILE A 214 -3.24 15.87 -0.59
N PRO A 215 -3.41 16.86 0.29
CA PRO A 215 -2.28 17.62 0.83
C PRO A 215 -1.40 16.73 1.71
N LYS A 216 -0.09 16.76 1.48
CA LYS A 216 0.93 16.09 2.28
C LYS A 216 1.53 17.10 3.25
N LEU A 217 1.23 16.97 4.54
CA LEU A 217 1.70 17.88 5.58
C LEU A 217 2.92 17.29 6.30
N ASN A 218 3.95 18.11 6.48
CA ASN A 218 5.12 17.80 7.29
C ASN A 218 5.45 19.01 8.16
N HIS A 219 5.44 18.86 9.48
CA HIS A 219 5.70 19.96 10.41
C HIS A 219 6.91 19.65 11.30
N GLN A 220 7.69 20.70 11.56
CA GLN A 220 8.81 20.71 12.50
C GLN A 220 8.72 21.97 13.34
N ASP A 221 8.47 21.80 14.64
CA ASP A 221 8.28 22.87 15.61
C ASP A 221 7.25 23.91 15.11
N LYS A 222 7.73 25.09 14.68
CA LYS A 222 6.91 26.21 14.19
C LYS A 222 6.63 26.17 12.70
N ASN A 223 7.37 25.38 11.92
CA ASN A 223 7.28 25.38 10.47
C ASN A 223 6.41 24.22 10.01
N LEU A 224 5.47 24.49 9.13
CA LEU A 224 4.62 23.52 8.47
C LEU A 224 4.86 23.63 6.96
N PHE A 225 5.27 22.53 6.34
CA PHE A 225 5.43 22.39 4.91
C PHE A 225 4.28 21.55 4.38
N VAL A 226 3.60 22.07 3.37
CA VAL A 226 2.50 21.40 2.69
C VAL A 226 2.86 21.24 1.24
N THR A 227 2.66 20.03 0.72
CA THR A 227 2.87 19.70 -0.68
C THR A 227 1.57 19.15 -1.27
N VAL A 228 1.11 19.74 -2.37
CA VAL A 228 -0.15 19.41 -3.03
C VAL A 228 0.13 19.15 -4.51
N ASP A 229 -0.24 17.96 -4.98
CA ASP A 229 -0.15 17.63 -6.40
C ASP A 229 -1.30 18.33 -7.15
N VAL A 230 -1.02 18.93 -8.30
CA VAL A 230 -1.99 19.73 -9.08
C VAL A 230 -2.16 19.14 -10.47
N THR A 231 -3.40 18.84 -10.83
CA THR A 231 -3.78 18.35 -12.15
C THR A 231 -4.83 19.24 -12.80
N ASP A 232 -5.05 19.08 -14.09
CA ASP A 232 -6.29 19.56 -14.70
C ASP A 232 -7.48 18.67 -14.31
N ASP A 233 -8.67 19.00 -14.81
CA ASP A 233 -9.92 18.26 -14.55
C ASP A 233 -9.90 16.80 -15.03
N TRP A 234 -8.92 16.41 -15.86
CA TRP A 234 -8.78 15.06 -16.43
C TRP A 234 -7.66 14.25 -15.76
N GLY A 235 -6.96 14.83 -14.78
CA GLY A 235 -5.84 14.18 -14.09
C GLY A 235 -4.50 14.29 -14.83
N ASP A 236 -4.43 15.10 -15.88
CA ASP A 236 -3.19 15.39 -16.61
C ASP A 236 -2.43 16.57 -15.95
N ALA A 237 -1.21 16.83 -16.43
CA ALA A 237 -0.36 17.87 -15.88
C ALA A 237 -1.02 19.26 -15.99
N ALA A 238 -1.28 19.89 -14.84
CA ALA A 238 -1.82 21.24 -14.78
C ALA A 238 -0.92 22.28 -15.45
N GLY A 239 -1.54 23.28 -16.10
CA GLY A 239 -0.86 24.49 -16.56
C GLY A 239 -0.22 25.29 -15.40
N ASP A 240 0.52 26.36 -15.72
CA ASP A 240 1.12 27.21 -14.69
C ASP A 240 0.03 27.95 -13.89
N ILE A 241 -0.03 27.68 -12.57
CA ILE A 241 -0.93 28.36 -11.63
C ILE A 241 -0.24 29.49 -10.86
N SER A 242 1.03 29.78 -11.15
CA SER A 242 1.74 30.92 -10.56
C SER A 242 0.99 32.23 -10.86
N GLY A 243 0.82 33.07 -9.85
CA GLY A 243 0.06 34.32 -9.92
C GLY A 243 -1.45 34.16 -9.72
N LYS A 244 -1.99 32.94 -9.65
CA LYS A 244 -3.40 32.73 -9.25
C LYS A 244 -3.58 32.92 -7.75
N MET A 245 -4.82 33.18 -7.34
CA MET A 245 -5.20 33.31 -5.93
C MET A 245 -5.09 31.95 -5.23
N LEU A 246 -4.39 31.92 -4.10
CA LEU A 246 -4.30 30.77 -3.18
C LEU A 246 -5.26 31.01 -2.01
N SER A 247 -6.34 30.25 -1.96
CA SER A 247 -7.30 30.28 -0.84
C SER A 247 -7.29 28.92 -0.14
N PHE A 248 -7.15 28.93 1.19
CA PHE A 248 -7.25 27.74 2.01
C PHE A 248 -7.61 28.06 3.46
N VAL A 249 -8.10 27.04 4.17
CA VAL A 249 -8.30 27.06 5.62
C VAL A 249 -7.24 26.19 6.27
N ILE A 250 -6.50 26.73 7.24
CA ILE A 250 -5.57 25.98 8.09
C ILE A 250 -6.16 25.87 9.49
N THR A 251 -6.09 24.67 10.05
CA THR A 251 -6.57 24.36 11.40
C THR A 251 -5.46 23.70 12.20
N ASP A 252 -5.43 23.96 13.50
CA ASP A 252 -4.61 23.21 14.46
C ASP A 252 -5.30 23.26 15.82
N GLN A 253 -5.58 22.07 16.38
CA GLN A 253 -6.44 21.91 17.56
C GLN A 253 -7.80 22.60 17.36
N ASP A 254 -8.15 23.58 18.21
CA ASP A 254 -9.43 24.29 18.17
C ASP A 254 -9.38 25.61 17.38
N SER A 255 -8.23 25.94 16.78
CA SER A 255 -8.04 27.19 16.03
C SER A 255 -8.15 26.95 14.53
N SER A 256 -8.86 27.83 13.83
CA SER A 256 -9.00 27.82 12.38
C SER A 256 -8.71 29.20 11.80
N ARG A 257 -8.02 29.26 10.66
CA ARG A 257 -7.72 30.49 9.94
C ARG A 257 -7.95 30.34 8.44
N GLN A 258 -8.65 31.31 7.86
CA GLN A 258 -8.71 31.54 6.43
C GLN A 258 -7.45 32.28 5.97
N VAL A 259 -6.82 31.78 4.91
CA VAL A 259 -5.67 32.40 4.26
C VAL A 259 -6.00 32.66 2.80
N ASN A 260 -5.84 33.91 2.39
CA ASN A 260 -5.90 34.33 1.00
C ASN A 260 -4.54 34.94 0.66
N ASP A 261 -3.80 34.31 -0.25
CA ASP A 261 -2.47 34.73 -0.70
C ASP A 261 -2.38 34.59 -2.23
N THR A 262 -1.26 34.96 -2.84
CA THR A 262 -1.00 34.76 -4.27
C THR A 262 0.10 33.73 -4.47
N ILE A 263 -0.09 32.81 -5.42
CA ILE A 263 0.90 31.77 -5.72
C ILE A 263 2.15 32.41 -6.32
N GLY A 264 3.32 32.25 -5.70
CA GLY A 264 4.58 32.79 -6.21
C GLY A 264 5.07 32.12 -7.49
N HIS A 265 5.66 32.89 -8.41
CA HIS A 265 6.42 32.35 -9.56
C HIS A 265 7.71 31.70 -9.05
N GLY A 266 8.01 30.50 -9.56
CA GLY A 266 8.96 29.53 -8.96
C GLY A 266 10.41 29.98 -8.69
N LYS A 267 11.19 29.04 -8.12
CA LYS A 267 12.59 29.10 -7.64
C LYS A 267 12.81 29.42 -6.16
N GLY A 268 11.98 28.85 -5.29
CA GLY A 268 12.40 28.50 -3.94
C GLY A 268 12.27 26.99 -3.79
N GLU A 269 13.38 26.26 -3.74
CA GLU A 269 13.41 25.00 -3.01
C GLU A 269 13.03 25.31 -1.55
N LEU A 270 11.74 25.43 -1.27
CA LEU A 270 11.22 25.08 0.04
C LEU A 270 11.39 23.57 0.12
N THR A 271 12.64 23.16 0.34
CA THR A 271 13.01 21.77 0.54
C THR A 271 12.19 21.33 1.74
N PRO A 272 11.21 20.42 1.57
CA PRO A 272 10.67 19.74 2.73
C PRO A 272 11.89 19.16 3.47
N PRO A 273 11.99 19.25 4.81
CA PRO A 273 12.96 18.45 5.52
C PRO A 273 12.71 17.04 5.02
N SER A 274 13.70 16.50 4.32
CA SER A 274 13.64 15.22 3.62
C SER A 274 12.90 14.27 4.54
N ASN A 275 11.68 13.92 4.15
CA ASN A 275 10.88 12.97 4.89
C ASN A 275 11.80 11.79 5.13
N SER A 276 11.90 11.32 6.37
CA SER A 276 12.72 10.16 6.73
C SER A 276 12.14 8.86 6.15
N GLY A 277 11.46 8.94 5.00
CA GLY A 277 11.27 7.84 4.09
C GLY A 277 12.58 7.56 3.36
N ILE A 278 12.84 6.29 3.10
CA ILE A 278 14.01 5.80 2.38
C ILE A 278 14.07 6.54 1.03
N GLY A 279 14.94 7.55 0.91
CA GLY A 279 15.07 8.34 -0.32
C GLY A 279 15.34 7.45 -1.54
N LEU A 280 14.96 7.92 -2.73
CA LEU A 280 15.15 7.18 -3.99
C LEU A 280 16.59 6.64 -4.13
N TRP A 281 17.60 7.41 -3.71
CA TRP A 281 18.99 6.98 -3.66
C TRP A 281 19.23 5.75 -2.78
N SER A 282 18.61 5.68 -1.60
CA SER A 282 18.68 4.49 -0.76
C SER A 282 17.93 3.31 -1.35
N ILE A 283 16.78 3.51 -2.01
CA ILE A 283 16.07 2.44 -2.72
C ILE A 283 16.96 1.87 -3.83
N LEU A 284 17.60 2.73 -4.63
CA LEU A 284 18.54 2.32 -5.68
C LEU A 284 19.78 1.64 -5.09
N ALA A 285 20.29 2.11 -3.95
CA ALA A 285 21.38 1.45 -3.25
C ALA A 285 20.98 0.04 -2.76
N PHE A 286 19.78 -0.12 -2.20
CA PHE A 286 19.24 -1.43 -1.82
C PHE A 286 18.98 -2.32 -3.03
N ALA A 287 18.50 -1.78 -4.15
CA ALA A 287 18.32 -2.53 -5.40
C ALA A 287 19.66 -3.01 -5.96
N LEU A 288 20.69 -2.16 -5.95
CA LEU A 288 22.04 -2.51 -6.37
C LEU A 288 22.66 -3.56 -5.43
N LEU A 289 22.49 -3.40 -4.12
CA LEU A 289 22.94 -4.36 -3.11
C LEU A 289 22.20 -5.69 -3.23
N GLY A 290 20.89 -5.66 -3.49
CA GLY A 290 20.06 -6.83 -3.78
C GLY A 290 20.56 -7.57 -5.02
N GLY A 291 20.87 -6.85 -6.10
CA GLY A 291 21.46 -7.42 -7.31
C GLY A 291 22.83 -8.06 -7.04
N LEU A 292 23.65 -7.44 -6.19
CA LEU A 292 24.94 -8.01 -5.77
C LEU A 292 24.75 -9.31 -4.97
N ILE A 293 23.77 -9.35 -4.06
CA ILE A 293 23.43 -10.55 -3.28
C ILE A 293 23.03 -11.72 -4.19
N LEU A 294 22.38 -11.47 -5.34
CA LEU A 294 22.01 -12.52 -6.30
C LEU A 294 23.22 -13.37 -6.76
N ASN A 295 24.43 -12.80 -6.76
CA ASN A 295 25.65 -13.53 -7.11
C ASN A 295 26.10 -14.54 -6.04
N LEU A 296 25.69 -14.36 -4.78
CA LEU A 296 26.01 -15.29 -3.68
C LEU A 296 25.10 -16.52 -3.68
N MET A 297 24.04 -16.52 -4.49
CA MET A 297 23.10 -17.63 -4.56
C MET A 297 23.71 -18.85 -5.25
N PRO A 298 23.40 -20.08 -4.77
CA PRO A 298 24.05 -21.30 -5.23
C PRO A 298 23.84 -21.62 -6.73
N CYS A 299 22.85 -21.03 -7.41
CA CYS A 299 22.61 -21.24 -8.84
C CYS A 299 23.48 -20.37 -9.77
N VAL A 300 23.99 -19.23 -9.29
CA VAL A 300 24.72 -18.26 -10.12
C VAL A 300 26.22 -18.50 -10.08
N LEU A 301 26.74 -18.90 -8.92
CA LEU A 301 28.16 -19.21 -8.71
C LEU A 301 28.73 -20.25 -9.70
N PRO A 302 28.02 -21.33 -10.08
CA PRO A 302 28.52 -22.31 -11.05
C PRO A 302 28.74 -21.72 -12.44
N VAL A 303 27.83 -20.84 -12.91
CA VAL A 303 27.95 -20.18 -14.21
C VAL A 303 29.12 -19.21 -14.22
N LEU A 304 29.26 -18.41 -13.15
CA LEU A 304 30.41 -17.52 -12.97
C LEU A 304 31.74 -18.29 -12.97
N ALA A 305 31.81 -19.42 -12.23
CA ALA A 305 33.00 -20.25 -12.14
C ALA A 305 33.38 -20.89 -13.48
N MET A 306 32.39 -21.37 -14.26
CA MET A 306 32.62 -21.90 -15.61
C MET A 306 33.16 -20.81 -16.54
N LYS A 307 32.59 -19.60 -16.49
CA LYS A 307 33.06 -18.45 -17.28
C LYS A 307 34.50 -18.09 -16.93
N MET A 308 34.81 -17.96 -15.65
CA MET A 308 36.15 -17.64 -15.16
C MET A 308 37.17 -18.73 -15.52
N GLY A 309 36.79 -20.00 -15.41
CA GLY A 309 37.63 -21.14 -15.79
C GLY A 309 37.99 -21.16 -17.28
N SER A 310 37.06 -20.76 -18.16
CA SER A 310 37.31 -20.69 -19.62
C SER A 310 38.43 -19.71 -20.02
N ILE A 311 38.68 -18.69 -19.20
CA ILE A 311 39.72 -17.66 -19.45
C ILE A 311 41.09 -18.15 -19.01
N LEU A 312 41.15 -18.93 -17.92
CA LEU A 312 42.40 -19.50 -17.40
C LEU A 312 43.01 -20.55 -18.32
N HIS A 313 42.22 -21.16 -19.20
CA HIS A 313 42.69 -22.09 -20.23
C HIS A 313 43.07 -21.42 -21.56
N LEU A 314 42.95 -20.10 -21.67
CA LEU A 314 43.25 -19.32 -22.89
C LEU A 314 44.38 -18.33 -22.60
N GLU A 315 45.59 -18.86 -22.41
CA GLU A 315 46.76 -18.17 -21.87
C GLU A 315 47.33 -17.03 -22.74
N ASN A 316 46.66 -16.61 -23.82
CA ASN A 316 47.22 -15.63 -24.78
C ASN A 316 46.22 -14.70 -25.50
N ARG A 317 45.04 -14.40 -24.92
CA ARG A 317 44.10 -13.43 -25.53
C ARG A 317 44.40 -11.99 -25.10
N ASP A 318 44.35 -11.09 -26.08
CA ASP A 318 44.45 -9.63 -25.90
C ASP A 318 43.48 -9.11 -24.82
N LYS A 319 43.95 -8.21 -23.95
CA LYS A 319 43.11 -7.58 -22.89
C LYS A 319 41.82 -7.01 -23.48
N LYS A 320 41.88 -6.43 -24.69
CA LYS A 320 40.73 -5.88 -25.42
C LYS A 320 39.66 -6.93 -25.73
N VAL A 321 40.04 -8.17 -26.03
CA VAL A 321 39.09 -9.24 -26.33
C VAL A 321 38.35 -9.65 -25.06
N ILE A 322 39.08 -9.81 -23.95
CA ILE A 322 38.48 -10.14 -22.64
C ILE A 322 37.45 -9.08 -22.24
N ARG A 323 37.80 -7.79 -22.34
CA ARG A 323 36.86 -6.69 -22.04
C ARG A 323 35.58 -6.78 -22.86
N LYS A 324 35.70 -6.93 -24.19
CA LYS A 324 34.53 -7.02 -25.07
C LYS A 324 33.65 -8.23 -24.75
N GLN A 325 34.23 -9.38 -24.46
CA GLN A 325 33.46 -10.59 -24.12
C GLN A 325 32.65 -10.40 -22.82
N PHE A 326 33.26 -9.84 -21.77
CA PHE A 326 32.55 -9.56 -20.52
C PHE A 326 31.51 -8.45 -20.68
N SER A 327 31.81 -7.37 -21.39
CA SER A 327 30.83 -6.30 -21.65
C SER A 327 29.60 -6.80 -22.41
N VAL A 328 29.77 -7.72 -23.37
CA VAL A 328 28.64 -8.33 -24.07
C VAL A 328 27.84 -9.26 -23.16
N SER A 329 28.50 -9.92 -22.21
CA SER A 329 27.82 -10.73 -21.20
C SER A 329 27.02 -9.86 -20.21
N VAL A 330 27.58 -8.71 -19.79
CA VAL A 330 26.88 -7.68 -19.00
C VAL A 330 25.66 -7.16 -19.74
N LEU A 331 25.78 -6.89 -21.05
CA LEU A 331 24.65 -6.46 -21.88
C LEU A 331 23.53 -7.52 -21.90
N GLY A 332 23.88 -8.82 -21.97
CA GLY A 332 22.90 -9.91 -21.88
C GLY A 332 22.13 -9.92 -20.57
N ILE A 333 22.81 -9.65 -19.44
CA ILE A 333 22.16 -9.53 -18.13
C ILE A 333 21.20 -8.33 -18.12
N LEU A 334 21.67 -7.15 -18.51
CA LEU A 334 20.87 -5.91 -18.50
C LEU A 334 19.63 -6.03 -19.39
N VAL A 335 19.79 -6.54 -20.61
CA VAL A 335 18.66 -6.76 -21.54
C VAL A 335 17.65 -7.75 -20.95
N SER A 336 18.09 -8.76 -20.21
CA SER A 336 17.18 -9.70 -19.54
C SER A 336 16.38 -9.03 -18.42
N PHE A 337 17.00 -8.16 -17.60
CA PHE A 337 16.28 -7.39 -16.58
C PHE A 337 15.33 -6.35 -17.19
N TRP A 338 15.72 -5.71 -18.30
CA TRP A 338 14.83 -4.80 -19.04
C TRP A 338 13.68 -5.53 -19.72
N ALA A 339 13.90 -6.74 -20.23
CA ALA A 339 12.83 -7.58 -20.75
C ALA A 339 11.83 -7.96 -19.64
N LEU A 340 12.32 -8.26 -18.43
CA LEU A 340 11.46 -8.46 -17.26
C LEU A 340 10.71 -7.18 -16.88
N ALA A 341 11.36 -6.01 -16.87
CA ALA A 341 10.72 -4.73 -16.59
C ALA A 341 9.64 -4.38 -17.63
N LEU A 342 9.91 -4.64 -18.92
CA LEU A 342 8.95 -4.47 -20.01
C LEU A 342 7.76 -5.41 -19.86
N PHE A 343 8.01 -6.67 -19.55
CA PHE A 343 6.96 -7.65 -19.26
C PHE A 343 6.08 -7.18 -18.09
N MET A 344 6.68 -6.73 -16.99
CA MET A 344 5.94 -6.19 -15.83
C MET A 344 5.17 -4.90 -16.18
N THR A 345 5.72 -4.05 -17.03
CA THR A 345 5.03 -2.85 -17.54
C THR A 345 3.78 -3.25 -18.31
N GLY A 346 3.89 -4.20 -19.25
CA GLY A 346 2.74 -4.71 -20.02
C GLY A 346 1.68 -5.35 -19.14
N LEU A 347 2.12 -6.10 -18.13
CA LEU A 347 1.24 -6.70 -17.12
C LEU A 347 0.47 -5.63 -16.31
N ARG A 348 1.10 -4.51 -15.94
CA ARG A 348 0.42 -3.41 -15.22
C ARG A 348 -0.71 -2.76 -16.02
N TYR A 349 -0.58 -2.68 -17.34
CA TYR A 349 -1.65 -2.18 -18.22
C TYR A 349 -2.88 -3.09 -18.29
N SER A 350 -2.73 -4.38 -17.97
CA SER A 350 -3.83 -5.36 -18.11
C SER A 350 -4.84 -5.36 -16.95
N GLN A 351 -4.64 -4.55 -15.90
CA GLN A 351 -5.48 -4.46 -14.67
C GLN A 351 -5.78 -5.80 -13.95
N GLU A 352 -5.29 -6.94 -14.44
CA GLU A 352 -5.33 -8.19 -13.69
C GLU A 352 -4.29 -8.13 -12.56
N ALA A 353 -4.74 -8.37 -11.32
CA ALA A 353 -3.84 -8.37 -10.17
C ALA A 353 -2.81 -9.47 -10.33
N LEU A 354 -1.57 -9.06 -10.49
CA LEU A 354 -0.46 -9.97 -10.67
C LEU A 354 0.39 -9.95 -9.42
N GLY A 355 0.05 -10.88 -8.52
CA GLY A 355 0.92 -11.25 -7.43
C GLY A 355 2.17 -11.91 -7.98
N TRP A 356 3.31 -11.26 -7.79
CA TRP A 356 4.59 -11.88 -8.02
C TRP A 356 4.74 -13.05 -7.04
N GLY A 357 4.72 -14.29 -7.54
CA GLY A 357 4.69 -15.51 -6.73
C GLY A 357 3.56 -16.50 -7.06
N ILE A 358 2.53 -16.08 -7.80
CA ILE A 358 1.41 -16.97 -8.23
C ILE A 358 1.90 -18.21 -8.98
N GLN A 359 3.07 -18.12 -9.63
CA GLN A 359 3.72 -19.27 -10.28
C GLN A 359 3.95 -20.45 -9.31
N PHE A 360 4.22 -20.19 -8.02
CA PHE A 360 4.39 -21.22 -6.99
C PHE A 360 3.07 -21.86 -6.53
N GLN A 361 1.91 -21.33 -6.93
CA GLN A 361 0.63 -22.01 -6.74
C GLN A 361 0.41 -23.12 -7.79
N SER A 362 1.18 -23.12 -8.89
CA SER A 362 1.08 -24.13 -9.95
C SER A 362 2.02 -25.32 -9.68
N PRO A 363 1.49 -26.54 -9.48
CA PRO A 363 2.32 -27.72 -9.24
C PRO A 363 3.23 -28.05 -10.43
N TRP A 364 2.83 -27.67 -11.65
CA TRP A 364 3.64 -27.90 -12.85
C TRP A 364 4.89 -27.03 -12.87
N PHE A 365 4.75 -25.76 -12.48
CA PHE A 365 5.89 -24.86 -12.36
C PHE A 365 6.86 -25.36 -11.29
N ILE A 366 6.39 -25.68 -10.08
CA ILE A 366 7.27 -26.19 -9.02
C ILE A 366 7.93 -27.51 -9.44
N GLY A 367 7.19 -28.42 -10.10
CA GLY A 367 7.74 -29.67 -10.62
C GLY A 367 8.87 -29.45 -11.64
N PHE A 368 8.69 -28.53 -12.59
CA PHE A 368 9.74 -28.13 -13.53
C PHE A 368 10.97 -27.55 -12.80
N MET A 369 10.75 -26.72 -11.80
CA MET A 369 11.81 -26.13 -10.97
C MET A 369 12.60 -27.19 -10.21
N VAL A 370 11.93 -28.14 -9.56
CA VAL A 370 12.57 -29.28 -8.88
C VAL A 370 13.40 -30.11 -9.84
N LEU A 371 12.89 -30.38 -11.05
CA LEU A 371 13.62 -31.13 -12.07
C LEU A 371 14.92 -30.41 -12.45
N VAL A 372 14.83 -29.12 -12.78
CA VAL A 372 16.01 -28.31 -13.16
C VAL A 372 17.00 -28.25 -12.00
N THR A 373 16.56 -27.96 -10.78
CA THR A 373 17.49 -27.83 -9.65
C THR A 373 18.12 -29.17 -9.25
N ALA A 374 17.39 -30.29 -9.38
CA ALA A 374 17.93 -31.63 -9.15
C ALA A 374 19.01 -32.01 -10.18
N ILE A 375 18.79 -31.67 -11.47
CA ILE A 375 19.79 -31.88 -12.53
C ILE A 375 21.06 -31.09 -12.20
N PHE A 376 20.95 -29.79 -11.89
CA PHE A 376 22.13 -28.99 -11.56
C PHE A 376 22.83 -29.45 -10.27
N THR A 377 22.08 -29.89 -9.27
CA THR A 377 22.63 -30.50 -8.04
C THR A 377 23.49 -31.72 -8.38
N ALA A 378 22.99 -32.60 -9.25
CA ALA A 378 23.73 -33.78 -9.69
C ALA A 378 24.95 -33.42 -10.56
N ASN A 379 24.87 -32.35 -11.37
CA ASN A 379 26.03 -31.81 -12.10
C ASN A 379 27.11 -31.26 -11.14
N LEU A 380 26.72 -30.56 -10.08
CA LEU A 380 27.64 -30.05 -9.06
C LEU A 380 28.32 -31.17 -8.27
N PHE A 381 27.62 -32.28 -7.99
CA PHE A 381 28.26 -33.46 -7.43
C PHE A 381 29.18 -34.22 -8.41
N GLY A 382 29.31 -33.75 -9.65
CA GLY A 382 30.19 -34.36 -10.66
C GLY A 382 29.67 -35.69 -11.19
N LEU A 383 28.39 -36.01 -10.96
CA LEU A 383 27.77 -37.28 -11.32
C LEU A 383 27.56 -37.41 -12.83
N PHE A 384 27.44 -36.27 -13.51
CA PHE A 384 27.47 -36.16 -14.95
C PHE A 384 28.06 -34.81 -15.37
N GLU A 385 28.79 -34.80 -16.48
CA GLU A 385 29.14 -33.59 -17.19
C GLU A 385 28.15 -33.44 -18.35
N LEU A 386 27.46 -32.29 -18.43
CA LEU A 386 26.63 -31.94 -19.60
C LEU A 386 27.56 -31.68 -20.80
N ARG A 387 28.11 -32.76 -21.37
CA ARG A 387 28.88 -32.69 -22.61
C ARG A 387 27.90 -32.66 -23.77
N LEU A 388 27.81 -31.52 -24.43
CA LEU A 388 27.14 -31.41 -25.74
C LEU A 388 27.76 -32.47 -26.68
N SER A 389 26.90 -33.21 -27.39
CA SER A 389 27.33 -34.16 -28.43
C SER A 389 28.37 -33.52 -29.35
N SER A 390 29.42 -34.27 -29.71
CA SER A 390 30.51 -33.78 -30.57
C SER A 390 29.98 -33.09 -31.83
N ASN A 391 28.87 -33.56 -32.39
CA ASN A 391 28.25 -32.97 -33.58
C ASN A 391 27.59 -31.61 -33.31
N MET A 392 26.96 -31.41 -32.14
CA MET A 392 26.40 -30.11 -31.74
C MET A 392 27.50 -29.14 -31.34
N ASN A 393 28.56 -29.63 -30.68
CA ASN A 393 29.69 -28.81 -30.29
C ASN A 393 30.48 -28.34 -31.52
N THR A 394 30.69 -29.23 -32.50
CA THR A 394 31.29 -28.87 -33.80
C THR A 394 30.39 -27.97 -34.62
N LYS A 395 29.06 -28.22 -34.71
CA LYS A 395 28.13 -27.31 -35.39
C LYS A 395 28.05 -25.93 -34.73
N MET A 396 28.07 -25.81 -33.40
CA MET A 396 28.13 -24.51 -32.72
C MET A 396 29.49 -23.83 -32.90
N ALA A 397 30.57 -24.61 -32.95
CA ALA A 397 31.91 -24.08 -33.22
C ALA A 397 32.10 -23.63 -34.69
N THR A 398 31.40 -24.25 -35.65
CA THR A 398 31.50 -23.93 -37.08
C THR A 398 30.40 -23.00 -37.59
N ALA A 399 29.20 -23.02 -37.02
CA ALA A 399 28.10 -22.10 -37.35
C ALA A 399 28.13 -20.80 -36.53
N GLY A 400 28.85 -20.79 -35.39
CA GLY A 400 29.06 -19.61 -34.54
C GLY A 400 30.47 -19.05 -34.70
N GLY A 401 30.80 -18.50 -35.88
CA GLY A 401 32.11 -17.91 -36.12
C GLY A 401 32.43 -16.81 -35.10
N GLN A 402 33.50 -16.96 -34.30
CA GLN A 402 34.18 -15.94 -33.47
C GLN A 402 33.28 -14.87 -32.78
N GLY A 403 32.01 -15.17 -32.54
CA GLY A 403 30.96 -14.16 -32.41
C GLY A 403 30.63 -13.83 -30.98
N TYR A 404 30.46 -12.55 -30.70
CA TYR A 404 30.07 -12.04 -29.38
C TYR A 404 28.69 -12.56 -28.89
N SER A 405 27.87 -13.13 -29.77
CA SER A 405 26.53 -13.67 -29.46
C SER A 405 26.54 -14.77 -28.38
N ARG A 406 27.56 -15.64 -28.36
CA ARG A 406 27.69 -16.68 -27.32
C ARG A 406 27.75 -16.06 -25.92
N HIS A 407 28.49 -14.96 -25.78
CA HIS A 407 28.68 -14.27 -24.51
C HIS A 407 27.43 -13.51 -24.07
N PHE A 408 26.67 -12.98 -25.02
CA PHE A 408 25.37 -12.35 -24.76
C PHE A 408 24.39 -13.37 -24.16
N TRP A 409 24.23 -14.52 -24.82
CA TRP A 409 23.34 -15.59 -24.35
C TRP A 409 23.80 -16.18 -23.02
N GLU A 410 25.11 -16.33 -22.82
CA GLU A 410 25.67 -16.75 -21.52
C GLU A 410 25.24 -15.81 -20.37
N GLY A 411 25.19 -14.50 -20.62
CA GLY A 411 24.60 -13.52 -19.71
C GLY A 411 23.11 -13.72 -19.46
N ALA A 412 22.32 -13.88 -20.51
CA ALA A 412 20.88 -14.12 -20.39
C ALA A 412 20.56 -15.43 -19.64
N PHE A 413 21.30 -16.50 -19.91
CA PHE A 413 21.18 -17.78 -19.20
C PHE A 413 21.54 -17.67 -17.72
N ALA A 414 22.55 -16.85 -17.38
CA ALA A 414 22.89 -16.60 -15.99
C ALA A 414 21.72 -15.94 -15.23
N THR A 415 21.06 -14.94 -15.84
CA THR A 415 19.86 -14.31 -15.26
C THR A 415 18.70 -15.30 -15.13
N LEU A 416 18.42 -16.09 -16.17
CA LEU A 416 17.33 -17.07 -16.17
C LEU A 416 17.49 -18.15 -15.09
N LEU A 417 18.72 -18.63 -14.88
CA LEU A 417 19.04 -19.63 -13.84
C LEU A 417 19.10 -19.03 -12.43
N ALA A 418 19.24 -17.71 -12.29
CA ALA A 418 19.24 -17.01 -11.01
C ALA A 418 17.83 -16.84 -10.43
N THR A 419 16.84 -16.53 -11.28
CA THR A 419 15.41 -16.30 -10.93
C THR A 419 14.81 -17.32 -9.95
N PRO A 420 15.05 -18.64 -10.08
CA PRO A 420 14.54 -19.68 -9.20
C PRO A 420 14.91 -19.52 -7.72
N CYS A 421 16.20 -19.32 -7.46
CA CYS A 421 16.76 -19.29 -6.12
C CYS A 421 16.79 -17.87 -5.55
N SER A 422 16.53 -16.87 -6.39
CA SER A 422 16.32 -15.49 -5.98
C SER A 422 14.88 -15.14 -5.69
N ALA A 423 13.94 -16.06 -5.93
CA ALA A 423 12.51 -15.81 -5.77
C ALA A 423 12.16 -15.16 -4.40
N PRO A 424 12.66 -15.62 -3.24
CA PRO A 424 12.34 -14.99 -1.96
C PRO A 424 12.80 -13.54 -1.81
N PHE A 425 13.89 -13.17 -2.48
CA PHE A 425 14.54 -11.86 -2.33
C PHE A 425 14.12 -10.86 -3.41
N LEU A 426 13.92 -11.35 -4.64
CA LEU A 426 13.47 -10.53 -5.76
C LEU A 426 11.98 -10.16 -5.60
N GLY A 427 11.20 -10.93 -4.84
CA GLY A 427 9.75 -10.73 -4.72
C GLY A 427 9.32 -9.48 -4.01
N THR A 428 10.02 -9.11 -2.94
CA THR A 428 9.75 -7.85 -2.23
C THR A 428 10.10 -6.64 -3.10
N ALA A 429 11.22 -6.72 -3.84
CA ALA A 429 11.63 -5.68 -4.77
C ALA A 429 10.62 -5.52 -5.92
N VAL A 430 10.10 -6.62 -6.47
CA VAL A 430 9.10 -6.58 -7.55
C VAL A 430 7.74 -6.11 -7.02
N ALA A 431 7.31 -6.56 -5.84
CA ALA A 431 6.06 -6.12 -5.22
C ALA A 431 6.04 -4.59 -5.02
N TYR A 432 7.14 -4.01 -4.51
CA TYR A 432 7.29 -2.56 -4.42
C TYR A 432 7.30 -1.90 -5.81
N ALA A 433 8.07 -2.45 -6.76
CA ALA A 433 8.18 -1.88 -8.11
C ALA A 433 6.85 -1.84 -8.87
N LEU A 434 5.91 -2.76 -8.60
CA LEU A 434 4.58 -2.77 -9.21
C LEU A 434 3.70 -1.59 -8.76
N ILE A 435 3.92 -1.08 -7.55
CA ILE A 435 3.16 0.03 -6.96
C ILE A 435 3.84 1.37 -7.29
N ALA A 436 5.17 1.40 -7.37
CA ALA A 436 5.97 2.59 -7.69
C ALA A 436 5.63 3.17 -9.09
N PRO A 437 5.83 4.48 -9.34
CA PRO A 437 5.63 5.06 -10.67
C PRO A 437 6.56 4.43 -11.72
N LEU A 438 6.16 4.50 -13.00
CA LEU A 438 6.77 3.70 -14.06
C LEU A 438 8.27 3.97 -14.25
N ASN A 439 8.68 5.22 -14.08
CA ASN A 439 10.09 5.63 -14.08
C ASN A 439 10.92 4.92 -12.99
N GLU A 440 10.40 4.80 -11.76
CA GLU A 440 11.08 4.12 -10.66
C GLU A 440 11.21 2.62 -10.91
N LEU A 441 10.18 1.96 -11.46
CA LEU A 441 10.25 0.55 -11.84
C LEU A 441 11.45 0.28 -12.75
N TRP A 442 11.59 1.04 -13.84
CA TRP A 442 12.69 0.87 -14.79
C TRP A 442 14.06 1.16 -14.17
N LEU A 443 14.15 2.14 -13.27
CA LEU A 443 15.37 2.43 -12.52
C LEU A 443 15.76 1.29 -11.56
N ILE A 444 14.80 0.72 -10.84
CA ILE A 444 15.02 -0.41 -9.90
C ILE A 444 15.53 -1.65 -10.65
N PHE A 445 14.88 -2.04 -11.75
CA PHE A 445 15.33 -3.18 -12.56
C PHE A 445 16.70 -2.95 -13.18
N THR A 446 17.01 -1.71 -13.57
CA THR A 446 18.34 -1.34 -14.05
C THR A 446 19.39 -1.44 -12.94
N ALA A 447 19.10 -0.92 -11.74
CA ALA A 447 19.98 -1.01 -10.58
C ALA A 447 20.24 -2.47 -10.15
N LEU A 448 19.20 -3.31 -10.14
CA LEU A 448 19.32 -4.76 -9.89
C LEU A 448 20.21 -5.44 -10.94
N GLY A 449 20.02 -5.13 -12.23
CA GLY A 449 20.84 -5.66 -13.31
C GLY A 449 22.31 -5.23 -13.24
N ILE A 450 22.56 -3.97 -12.86
CA ILE A 450 23.92 -3.45 -12.60
C ILE A 450 24.54 -4.18 -11.39
N GLY A 451 23.79 -4.36 -10.31
CA GLY A 451 24.23 -5.10 -9.12
C GLY A 451 24.59 -6.55 -9.44
N MET A 452 23.74 -7.25 -10.20
CA MET A 452 24.00 -8.62 -10.62
C MET A 452 25.21 -8.73 -11.55
N SER A 453 25.37 -7.78 -12.47
CA SER A 453 26.50 -7.77 -13.41
C SER A 453 27.80 -7.21 -12.82
N LEU A 454 27.80 -6.71 -11.58
CA LEU A 454 28.95 -6.08 -10.93
C LEU A 454 30.23 -6.94 -10.97
N PRO A 455 30.20 -8.26 -10.67
CA PRO A 455 31.40 -9.09 -10.73
C PRO A 455 31.96 -9.18 -12.16
N TRP A 456 31.11 -9.10 -13.18
CA TRP A 456 31.50 -9.19 -14.59
C TRP A 456 32.04 -7.86 -15.09
N ILE A 457 31.43 -6.75 -14.67
CA ILE A 457 31.90 -5.38 -14.90
C ILE A 457 33.30 -5.21 -14.29
N LEU A 458 33.50 -5.69 -13.07
CA LEU A 458 34.77 -5.58 -12.35
C LEU A 458 35.92 -6.30 -13.08
N VAL A 459 35.65 -7.49 -13.64
CA VAL A 459 36.61 -8.21 -14.50
C VAL A 459 36.82 -7.51 -15.86
N ALA A 460 35.79 -6.88 -16.42
CA ALA A 460 35.91 -6.12 -17.67
C ALA A 460 36.79 -4.86 -17.49
N ILE A 461 36.66 -4.13 -16.38
CA ILE A 461 37.48 -2.95 -16.10
C ILE A 461 38.91 -3.36 -15.75
N PHE A 462 39.05 -4.31 -14.82
CA PHE A 462 40.32 -4.78 -14.27
C PHE A 462 40.59 -6.26 -14.63
N PRO A 463 41.06 -6.55 -15.86
CA PRO A 463 41.33 -7.93 -16.29
C PRO A 463 42.46 -8.61 -15.49
N SER A 464 43.23 -7.86 -14.71
CA SER A 464 44.22 -8.40 -13.78
C SER A 464 43.60 -9.17 -12.61
N ILE A 465 42.35 -8.87 -12.23
CA ILE A 465 41.63 -9.57 -11.14
C ILE A 465 41.37 -11.02 -11.53
N ALA A 466 41.11 -11.29 -12.82
CA ALA A 466 40.98 -12.65 -13.33
C ALA A 466 42.28 -13.48 -13.16
N LYS A 467 43.45 -12.83 -13.08
CA LYS A 467 44.74 -13.50 -12.83
C LYS A 467 45.00 -13.75 -11.33
N ALA A 468 44.32 -13.01 -10.45
CA ALA A 468 44.42 -13.17 -8.99
C ALA A 468 43.53 -14.30 -8.46
N LEU A 469 42.57 -14.79 -9.26
CA LEU A 469 41.72 -15.91 -8.88
C LEU A 469 42.53 -17.21 -8.74
N PRO A 470 42.27 -18.01 -7.68
CA PRO A 470 42.96 -19.27 -7.47
C PRO A 470 42.69 -20.24 -8.62
N LYS A 471 43.74 -20.89 -9.11
CA LYS A 471 43.62 -21.91 -10.17
C LYS A 471 42.62 -23.00 -9.76
N PRO A 472 41.75 -23.46 -10.67
CA PRO A 472 40.81 -24.54 -10.36
C PRO A 472 41.59 -25.77 -9.91
N GLY A 473 41.34 -26.20 -8.67
CA GLY A 473 42.04 -27.30 -8.01
C GLY A 473 41.20 -27.91 -6.90
N LYS A 474 41.82 -28.43 -5.85
CA LYS A 474 41.11 -29.10 -4.73
C LYS A 474 40.09 -28.20 -4.02
N TRP A 475 40.36 -26.89 -3.92
CA TRP A 475 39.42 -25.93 -3.32
C TRP A 475 38.13 -25.79 -4.12
N MET A 476 38.22 -25.70 -5.46
CA MET A 476 37.06 -25.61 -6.35
C MET A 476 36.17 -26.85 -6.22
N ASN A 477 36.76 -28.04 -6.02
CA ASN A 477 35.98 -29.26 -5.81
C ASN A 477 35.23 -29.24 -4.47
N ARG A 478 35.84 -28.73 -3.38
CA ARG A 478 35.13 -28.55 -2.10
C ARG A 478 34.01 -27.52 -2.22
N LEU A 479 34.28 -26.38 -2.86
CA LEU A 479 33.26 -25.35 -3.09
C LEU A 479 32.07 -25.91 -3.87
N ARG A 480 32.34 -26.69 -4.93
CA ARG A 480 31.30 -27.33 -5.75
C ARG A 480 30.41 -28.27 -4.92
N VAL A 481 30.99 -29.07 -4.02
CA VAL A 481 30.25 -29.96 -3.13
C VAL A 481 29.40 -29.17 -2.13
N VAL A 482 29.95 -28.12 -1.51
CA VAL A 482 29.20 -27.24 -0.58
C VAL A 482 28.00 -26.59 -1.28
N LEU A 483 28.21 -26.03 -2.47
CA LEU A 483 27.14 -25.44 -3.28
C LEU A 483 26.10 -26.48 -3.72
N GLY A 484 26.53 -27.70 -4.06
CA GLY A 484 25.65 -28.82 -4.37
C GLY A 484 24.75 -29.21 -3.19
N PHE A 485 25.29 -29.22 -1.96
CA PHE A 485 24.48 -29.46 -0.75
C PHE A 485 23.48 -28.33 -0.48
N MET A 486 23.88 -27.07 -0.61
CA MET A 486 22.93 -25.94 -0.48
C MET A 486 21.81 -26.03 -1.52
N MET A 487 22.14 -26.39 -2.77
CA MET A 487 21.18 -26.51 -3.85
C MET A 487 20.24 -27.72 -3.68
N LEU A 488 20.75 -28.83 -3.12
CA LEU A 488 19.95 -29.98 -2.71
C LEU A 488 18.92 -29.56 -1.65
N LEU A 489 19.32 -28.77 -0.66
CA LEU A 489 18.43 -28.27 0.38
C LEU A 489 17.29 -27.42 -0.21
N SER A 490 17.59 -26.52 -1.15
CA SER A 490 16.57 -25.77 -1.89
C SER A 490 15.64 -26.68 -2.69
N SER A 491 16.17 -27.74 -3.32
CA SER A 491 15.36 -28.70 -4.08
C SER A 491 14.42 -29.49 -3.16
N ILE A 492 14.88 -29.88 -1.98
CA ILE A 492 14.06 -30.54 -0.95
C ILE A 492 12.94 -29.61 -0.48
N TRP A 493 13.26 -28.34 -0.21
CA TRP A 493 12.25 -27.34 0.16
C TRP A 493 11.19 -27.12 -0.93
N LEU A 494 11.60 -27.06 -2.21
CA LEU A 494 10.64 -26.99 -3.31
C LEU A 494 9.75 -28.24 -3.39
N ILE A 495 10.29 -29.44 -3.11
CA ILE A 495 9.51 -30.68 -3.04
C ILE A 495 8.47 -30.63 -1.92
N THR A 496 8.78 -30.04 -0.76
CA THR A 496 7.80 -29.90 0.33
C THR A 496 6.65 -28.97 -0.04
N LEU A 497 6.87 -27.98 -0.91
CA LEU A 497 5.78 -27.13 -1.43
C LEU A 497 4.80 -27.88 -2.34
N LEU A 498 5.11 -29.09 -2.83
CA LEU A 498 4.14 -29.91 -3.58
C LEU A 498 3.12 -30.60 -2.66
N ILE A 499 3.35 -30.65 -1.33
CA ILE A 499 2.49 -31.38 -0.38
C ILE A 499 1.04 -30.89 -0.43
N PRO A 500 0.75 -29.57 -0.40
CA PRO A 500 -0.63 -29.08 -0.47
C PRO A 500 -1.34 -29.42 -1.80
N HIS A 501 -0.59 -29.63 -2.89
CA HIS A 501 -1.14 -29.85 -4.23
C HIS A 501 -1.33 -31.32 -4.60
N LEU A 502 -0.33 -32.17 -4.31
CA LEU A 502 -0.33 -33.59 -4.70
C LEU A 502 -0.57 -34.54 -3.51
N GLY A 503 -0.53 -34.02 -2.28
CA GLY A 503 -0.60 -34.82 -1.07
C GLY A 503 0.71 -35.50 -0.70
N MET A 504 0.84 -35.87 0.57
CA MET A 504 2.04 -36.47 1.14
C MET A 504 2.57 -37.73 0.42
N PRO A 505 1.75 -38.72 -0.02
CA PRO A 505 2.29 -39.97 -0.56
C PRO A 505 3.00 -39.79 -1.91
N ILE A 506 2.46 -38.93 -2.79
CA ILE A 506 3.05 -38.64 -4.09
C ILE A 506 4.37 -37.88 -3.92
N VAL A 507 4.40 -36.92 -3.00
CA VAL A 507 5.62 -36.16 -2.69
C VAL A 507 6.72 -37.06 -2.14
N MET A 508 6.39 -37.96 -1.22
CA MET A 508 7.33 -38.97 -0.70
C MET A 508 7.86 -39.89 -1.80
N ALA A 509 7.02 -40.27 -2.77
CA ALA A 509 7.46 -41.05 -3.93
C ALA A 509 8.44 -40.26 -4.82
N ILE A 510 8.15 -38.99 -5.13
CA ILE A 510 9.06 -38.12 -5.90
C ILE A 510 10.40 -37.95 -5.19
N PHE A 511 10.37 -37.66 -3.89
CA PHE A 511 11.56 -37.55 -3.06
C PHE A 511 12.38 -38.85 -3.08
N GLY A 512 11.71 -39.99 -2.89
CA GLY A 512 12.34 -41.32 -2.93
C GLY A 512 13.01 -41.62 -4.27
N VAL A 513 12.37 -41.28 -5.39
CA VAL A 513 12.93 -41.46 -6.74
C VAL A 513 14.16 -40.57 -6.96
N ILE A 514 14.10 -39.29 -6.61
CA ILE A 514 15.24 -38.37 -6.75
C ILE A 514 16.41 -38.82 -5.87
N ALA A 515 16.13 -39.19 -4.62
CA ALA A 515 17.15 -39.71 -3.69
C ALA A 515 17.78 -41.02 -4.22
N LEU A 516 16.97 -41.94 -4.73
CA LEU A 516 17.46 -43.19 -5.33
C LEU A 516 18.35 -42.93 -6.54
N LEU A 517 17.93 -42.04 -7.46
CA LEU A 517 18.71 -41.68 -8.65
C LEU A 517 20.05 -41.03 -8.27
N LEU A 518 20.06 -40.14 -7.27
CA LEU A 518 21.28 -39.53 -6.75
C LEU A 518 22.20 -40.58 -6.12
N LEU A 519 21.68 -41.49 -5.30
CA LEU A 519 22.46 -42.58 -4.69
C LEU A 519 23.04 -43.52 -5.74
N LEU A 520 22.26 -43.90 -6.76
CA LEU A 520 22.73 -44.73 -7.87
C LEU A 520 23.84 -44.04 -8.67
N ALA A 521 23.69 -42.74 -8.92
CA ALA A 521 24.69 -41.95 -9.62
C ALA A 521 25.98 -41.81 -8.79
N ILE A 522 25.88 -41.58 -7.47
CA ILE A 522 27.03 -41.56 -6.55
C ILE A 522 27.72 -42.93 -6.51
N ALA A 523 26.96 -44.04 -6.50
CA ALA A 523 27.49 -45.41 -6.54
C ALA A 523 28.34 -45.66 -7.78
N ARG A 524 27.85 -45.17 -8.93
CA ARG A 524 28.50 -45.37 -10.22
C ARG A 524 29.81 -44.60 -10.35
N HIS A 525 29.92 -43.44 -9.70
CA HIS A 525 31.08 -42.55 -9.83
C HIS A 525 32.11 -42.69 -8.70
N TYR A 526 31.67 -42.88 -7.45
CA TYR A 526 32.51 -42.90 -6.24
C TYR A 526 32.59 -44.27 -5.55
N GLY A 527 31.92 -45.30 -6.09
CA GLY A 527 31.96 -46.68 -5.59
C GLY A 527 30.98 -46.99 -4.44
N LYS A 528 30.71 -48.29 -4.22
CA LYS A 528 29.66 -48.79 -3.29
C LYS A 528 29.88 -48.40 -1.82
N LYS A 529 31.14 -48.23 -1.37
CA LYS A 529 31.47 -47.86 0.03
C LYS A 529 30.99 -46.45 0.37
N THR A 530 31.14 -45.51 -0.55
CA THR A 530 30.70 -44.11 -0.38
C THR A 530 29.18 -44.01 -0.33
N VAL A 531 28.47 -44.86 -1.08
CA VAL A 531 27.01 -44.96 -1.05
C VAL A 531 26.49 -45.55 0.25
N PHE A 532 27.16 -46.55 0.82
CA PHE A 532 26.77 -47.10 2.11
C PHE A 532 26.84 -46.04 3.21
N ILE A 533 27.91 -45.22 3.21
CA ILE A 533 28.08 -44.11 4.14
C ILE A 533 27.03 -43.02 3.92
N SER A 534 26.78 -42.60 2.66
CA SER A 534 25.78 -41.56 2.38
C SER A 534 24.35 -42.03 2.66
N ALA A 535 24.05 -43.30 2.40
CA ALA A 535 22.75 -43.91 2.71
C ALA A 535 22.54 -44.01 4.22
N ILE A 536 23.55 -44.44 5.00
CA ILE A 536 23.47 -44.45 6.46
C ILE A 536 23.28 -43.05 7.02
N ILE A 537 24.00 -42.05 6.54
CA ILE A 537 23.84 -40.65 6.99
C ILE A 537 22.43 -40.15 6.67
N ALA A 538 21.92 -40.42 5.46
CA ALA A 538 20.56 -40.04 5.08
C ALA A 538 19.49 -40.76 5.91
N LEU A 539 19.67 -42.05 6.21
CA LEU A 539 18.76 -42.86 7.02
C LEU A 539 18.83 -42.47 8.51
N PHE A 540 20.00 -42.07 8.99
CA PHE A 540 20.20 -41.56 10.34
C PHE A 540 19.60 -40.15 10.50
N LEU A 541 19.72 -39.29 9.49
CA LEU A 541 19.05 -37.97 9.45
C LEU A 541 17.53 -38.12 9.34
N ALA A 542 17.03 -39.02 8.48
CA ALA A 542 15.61 -39.28 8.34
C ALA A 542 15.04 -39.95 9.61
N GLY A 543 15.75 -40.93 10.15
CA GLY A 543 15.40 -41.64 11.38
C GLY A 543 15.46 -40.73 12.61
N SER A 544 16.42 -39.83 12.71
CA SER A 544 16.45 -38.83 13.79
C SER A 544 15.27 -37.88 13.67
N THR A 545 14.96 -37.36 12.47
CA THR A 545 13.75 -36.53 12.31
C THR A 545 12.46 -37.27 12.62
N TYR A 546 12.35 -38.57 12.31
CA TYR A 546 11.16 -39.38 12.62
C TYR A 546 11.04 -39.64 14.14
N LEU A 547 12.15 -40.00 14.80
CA LEU A 547 12.20 -40.21 16.25
C LEU A 547 11.98 -38.92 17.06
N PHE A 548 12.33 -37.75 16.50
CA PHE A 548 12.01 -36.44 17.08
C PHE A 548 10.55 -36.00 16.83
N VAL A 549 9.85 -36.58 15.85
CA VAL A 549 8.45 -36.26 15.52
C VAL A 549 7.45 -37.17 16.25
N GLU A 550 7.85 -38.37 16.68
CA GLU A 550 6.98 -39.32 17.40
C GLU A 550 7.01 -39.24 18.94
N GLN A 551 7.70 -38.28 19.56
CA GLN A 551 7.54 -38.03 21.00
C GLN A 551 6.31 -37.13 21.27
N PRO A 552 5.33 -37.58 22.08
CA PRO A 552 4.29 -36.70 22.62
C PRO A 552 4.91 -35.89 23.76
N ALA A 553 5.77 -34.94 23.42
CA ALA A 553 6.35 -34.00 24.35
C ALA A 553 6.49 -32.65 23.64
N SER A 554 5.48 -31.82 23.83
CA SER A 554 5.55 -30.36 23.94
C SER A 554 6.86 -29.73 23.46
N GLN A 555 6.97 -29.42 22.16
CA GLN A 555 8.20 -28.85 21.60
C GLN A 555 8.27 -27.33 21.82
N THR A 556 8.96 -26.98 22.89
CA THR A 556 9.36 -25.66 23.40
C THR A 556 10.51 -24.98 22.63
N LEU A 557 10.65 -25.17 21.31
CA LEU A 557 11.73 -24.52 20.53
C LEU A 557 11.26 -23.66 19.34
N ALA A 558 9.98 -23.76 18.98
CA ALA A 558 9.27 -22.77 18.18
C ALA A 558 7.87 -22.67 18.81
N GLY A 559 7.45 -21.47 19.23
CA GLY A 559 6.17 -21.27 19.93
C GLY A 559 5.04 -22.02 19.22
N GLN A 560 4.26 -22.80 19.98
CA GLN A 560 3.07 -23.46 19.43
C GLN A 560 2.07 -22.37 19.00
N ASP A 561 1.56 -22.48 17.77
CA ASP A 561 0.46 -21.63 17.29
C ASP A 561 -0.80 -22.07 18.02
N SER A 562 -1.14 -21.38 19.11
CA SER A 562 -2.26 -21.71 20.00
C SER A 562 -3.56 -20.99 19.62
N ILE A 563 -3.50 -20.13 18.60
CA ILE A 563 -4.63 -19.31 18.14
C ILE A 563 -5.60 -20.17 17.33
N ASP A 564 -6.89 -20.03 17.64
CA ASP A 564 -7.97 -20.57 16.83
C ASP A 564 -8.21 -19.68 15.60
N TRP A 565 -7.47 -19.99 14.53
CA TRP A 565 -7.57 -19.25 13.27
C TRP A 565 -8.84 -19.61 12.51
N GLN A 566 -9.72 -18.63 12.38
CA GLN A 566 -10.96 -18.76 11.61
C GLN A 566 -10.73 -18.40 10.12
N PRO A 567 -11.54 -18.95 9.20
CA PRO A 567 -11.41 -18.64 7.78
C PRO A 567 -11.74 -17.17 7.48
N LEU A 568 -10.89 -16.53 6.70
CA LEU A 568 -11.08 -15.14 6.30
C LEU A 568 -12.31 -14.95 5.39
N SER A 569 -13.18 -14.03 5.78
CA SER A 569 -14.30 -13.53 4.99
C SER A 569 -14.67 -12.11 5.44
N GLU A 570 -15.25 -11.29 4.57
CA GLU A 570 -15.71 -9.94 4.95
C GLU A 570 -16.84 -10.03 5.98
N GLU A 571 -17.71 -11.03 5.82
CA GLU A 571 -18.82 -11.27 6.74
C GLU A 571 -18.31 -11.53 8.17
N ALA A 572 -17.22 -12.30 8.32
CA ALA A 572 -16.61 -12.56 9.63
C ALA A 572 -16.00 -11.30 10.26
N ILE A 573 -15.41 -10.40 9.44
CA ILE A 573 -14.89 -9.12 9.93
C ILE A 573 -16.04 -8.25 10.43
N HIS A 574 -17.09 -8.07 9.62
CA HIS A 574 -18.25 -7.25 9.98
C HIS A 574 -18.99 -7.80 11.19
N GLN A 575 -19.15 -9.12 11.29
CA GLN A 575 -19.79 -9.75 12.45
C GLN A 575 -18.98 -9.56 13.73
N ALA A 576 -17.66 -9.75 13.69
CA ALA A 576 -16.81 -9.53 14.85
C ALA A 576 -16.79 -8.06 15.29
N LEU A 577 -16.83 -7.12 14.34
CA LEU A 577 -16.95 -5.69 14.63
C LEU A 577 -18.32 -5.31 15.21
N ALA A 578 -19.41 -5.94 14.74
CA ALA A 578 -20.74 -5.76 15.31
C ALA A 578 -20.81 -6.27 16.77
N ASP A 579 -20.08 -7.35 17.07
CA ASP A 579 -19.91 -7.88 18.43
C ASP A 579 -18.92 -7.08 19.30
N ASN A 580 -18.45 -5.92 18.80
CA ASN A 580 -17.50 -5.03 19.47
C ASN A 580 -16.15 -5.70 19.80
N LYS A 581 -15.72 -6.65 18.97
CA LYS A 581 -14.43 -7.35 19.08
C LYS A 581 -13.39 -6.73 18.15
N ARG A 582 -12.13 -6.90 18.52
CA ARG A 582 -10.98 -6.63 17.66
C ARG A 582 -10.81 -7.79 16.67
N VAL A 583 -10.35 -7.50 15.47
CA VAL A 583 -10.10 -8.52 14.44
C VAL A 583 -8.66 -8.42 13.98
N PHE A 584 -7.95 -9.54 13.97
CA PHE A 584 -6.62 -9.63 13.36
C PHE A 584 -6.70 -10.48 12.09
N VAL A 585 -6.39 -9.88 10.95
CA VAL A 585 -6.36 -10.54 9.64
C VAL A 585 -4.91 -10.87 9.28
N ASP A 586 -4.65 -12.15 9.00
CA ASP A 586 -3.37 -12.68 8.49
C ASP A 586 -3.59 -13.38 7.14
N VAL A 587 -3.22 -12.74 6.02
CA VAL A 587 -3.22 -13.38 4.71
C VAL A 587 -1.81 -13.88 4.41
N THR A 588 -1.68 -15.19 4.28
CA THR A 588 -0.40 -15.92 4.29
C THR A 588 -0.33 -16.97 3.19
N ALA A 589 0.84 -17.56 2.96
CA ALA A 589 1.02 -18.70 2.07
C ALA A 589 2.26 -19.53 2.45
N ASP A 590 2.26 -20.82 2.15
CA ASP A 590 3.39 -21.72 2.43
C ASP A 590 4.64 -21.41 1.60
N TRP A 591 4.45 -20.99 0.34
CA TRP A 591 5.53 -20.58 -0.56
C TRP A 591 6.08 -19.18 -0.23
N CYS A 592 5.43 -18.43 0.66
CA CYS A 592 5.81 -17.08 1.02
C CYS A 592 6.81 -17.06 2.19
N VAL A 593 8.09 -16.84 1.87
CA VAL A 593 9.18 -16.81 2.87
C VAL A 593 9.00 -15.67 3.87
N THR A 594 8.61 -14.48 3.42
CA THR A 594 8.35 -13.34 4.32
C THR A 594 7.19 -13.63 5.28
N CYS A 595 6.17 -14.35 4.83
CA CYS A 595 5.05 -14.79 5.67
C CYS A 595 5.55 -15.75 6.77
N LYS A 596 6.43 -16.70 6.44
CA LYS A 596 7.07 -17.57 7.44
C LYS A 596 7.97 -16.77 8.38
N ALA A 597 8.71 -15.78 7.90
CA ALA A 597 9.51 -14.90 8.74
C ALA A 597 8.64 -14.14 9.75
N ASN A 598 7.53 -13.54 9.32
CA ASN A 598 6.55 -12.90 10.21
C ASN A 598 5.96 -13.90 11.22
N LYS A 599 5.62 -15.10 10.77
CA LYS A 599 5.10 -16.16 11.63
C LYS A 599 6.07 -16.49 12.77
N TYR A 600 7.31 -16.85 12.45
CA TYR A 600 8.30 -17.28 13.45
C TYR A 600 8.88 -16.13 14.27
N ASN A 601 9.04 -14.93 13.69
CA ASN A 601 9.65 -13.80 14.39
C ASN A 601 8.65 -13.01 15.23
N VAL A 602 7.37 -12.97 14.84
CA VAL A 602 6.35 -12.13 15.48
C VAL A 602 5.14 -12.95 15.94
N LEU A 603 4.42 -13.63 15.04
CA LEU A 603 3.12 -14.22 15.39
C LEU A 603 3.21 -15.35 16.42
N LEU A 604 4.30 -16.13 16.43
CA LEU A 604 4.53 -17.21 17.40
C LEU A 604 5.21 -16.74 18.70
N ARG A 605 5.36 -15.43 18.91
CA ARG A 605 5.87 -14.90 20.18
C ARG A 605 4.77 -14.92 21.24
N ASP A 606 5.10 -15.34 22.45
CA ASP A 606 4.15 -15.55 23.54
C ASP A 606 3.26 -14.34 23.81
N GLU A 607 3.80 -13.12 23.73
CA GLU A 607 3.04 -11.88 23.93
C GLU A 607 2.00 -11.62 22.81
N ILE A 608 2.34 -11.92 21.56
CA ILE A 608 1.41 -11.81 20.43
C ILE A 608 0.36 -12.92 20.52
N GLN A 609 0.79 -14.14 20.86
CA GLN A 609 -0.14 -15.26 21.08
C GLN A 609 -1.15 -14.94 22.20
N ALA A 610 -0.70 -14.35 23.32
CA ALA A 610 -1.57 -13.91 24.39
C ALA A 610 -2.52 -12.79 23.94
N ALA A 611 -2.03 -11.82 23.17
CA ALA A 611 -2.85 -10.74 22.65
C ALA A 611 -3.91 -11.23 21.66
N LEU A 612 -3.57 -12.16 20.77
CA LEU A 612 -4.49 -12.74 19.78
C LEU A 612 -5.46 -13.75 20.39
N SER A 613 -5.12 -14.36 21.52
CA SER A 613 -6.00 -15.27 22.27
C SER A 613 -6.95 -14.56 23.23
N ALA A 614 -6.89 -13.22 23.30
CA ALA A 614 -7.76 -12.46 24.17
C ALA A 614 -9.24 -12.66 23.78
N PRO A 615 -10.18 -12.73 24.75
CA PRO A 615 -11.59 -13.06 24.48
C PRO A 615 -12.31 -12.03 23.60
N ASP A 616 -11.76 -10.82 23.51
CA ASP A 616 -12.23 -9.73 22.67
C ASP A 616 -11.49 -9.65 21.31
N VAL A 617 -10.76 -10.69 20.90
CA VAL A 617 -10.06 -10.76 19.60
C VAL A 617 -10.57 -11.94 18.77
N VAL A 618 -10.82 -11.69 17.49
CA VAL A 618 -11.11 -12.70 16.48
C VAL A 618 -9.93 -12.74 15.49
N ALA A 619 -9.26 -13.88 15.41
CA ALA A 619 -8.14 -14.09 14.50
C ALA A 619 -8.61 -14.77 13.20
N LEU A 620 -8.50 -14.05 12.08
CA LEU A 620 -8.89 -14.53 10.75
C LEU A 620 -7.66 -14.79 9.90
N ARG A 621 -7.59 -15.96 9.26
CA ARG A 621 -6.49 -16.33 8.36
C ARG A 621 -6.98 -16.63 6.96
N GLY A 622 -6.35 -15.99 5.97
CA GLY A 622 -6.49 -16.32 4.55
C GLY A 622 -5.27 -17.09 4.07
N ASP A 623 -5.43 -18.38 3.74
CA ASP A 623 -4.34 -19.18 3.15
C ASP A 623 -4.37 -19.11 1.61
N TRP A 624 -3.41 -18.38 1.04
CA TRP A 624 -3.23 -18.20 -0.41
C TRP A 624 -2.16 -19.13 -1.00
N THR A 625 -1.94 -20.28 -0.37
CA THR A 625 -1.09 -21.36 -0.91
C THR A 625 -1.67 -21.93 -2.20
N LYS A 626 -3.00 -22.00 -2.31
CA LYS A 626 -3.72 -22.39 -3.52
C LYS A 626 -4.44 -21.19 -4.15
N PRO A 627 -4.70 -21.21 -5.46
CA PRO A 627 -5.50 -20.17 -6.11
C PRO A 627 -6.88 -20.07 -5.45
N SER A 628 -7.27 -18.85 -5.08
CA SER A 628 -8.55 -18.56 -4.41
C SER A 628 -9.04 -17.18 -4.86
N ASP A 629 -10.15 -17.15 -5.59
CA ASP A 629 -10.76 -15.90 -6.08
C ASP A 629 -11.22 -15.02 -4.93
N LYS A 630 -11.70 -15.62 -3.82
CA LYS A 630 -12.13 -14.89 -2.63
C LYS A 630 -10.98 -14.10 -2.00
N ILE A 631 -9.81 -14.72 -1.84
CA ILE A 631 -8.63 -14.05 -1.26
C ILE A 631 -8.07 -13.02 -2.25
N THR A 632 -8.04 -13.34 -3.54
CA THR A 632 -7.61 -12.39 -4.59
C THR A 632 -8.48 -11.14 -4.59
N LEU A 633 -9.80 -11.27 -4.50
CA LEU A 633 -10.73 -10.15 -4.42
C LEU A 633 -10.56 -9.36 -3.11
N PHE A 634 -10.40 -10.05 -1.98
CA PHE A 634 -10.16 -9.43 -0.68
C PHE A 634 -8.91 -8.54 -0.67
N LEU A 635 -7.81 -9.02 -1.26
CA LEU A 635 -6.55 -8.26 -1.39
C LEU A 635 -6.72 -7.08 -2.36
N LYS A 636 -7.37 -7.30 -3.52
CA LYS A 636 -7.62 -6.25 -4.52
C LYS A 636 -8.41 -5.07 -3.96
N GLN A 637 -9.46 -5.33 -3.18
CA GLN A 637 -10.27 -4.29 -2.54
C GLN A 637 -9.46 -3.39 -1.60
N ARG A 638 -8.35 -3.91 -1.06
CA ARG A 638 -7.44 -3.20 -0.15
C ARG A 638 -6.19 -2.66 -0.87
N GLY A 639 -6.19 -2.65 -2.21
CA GLY A 639 -5.06 -2.18 -3.03
C GLY A 639 -3.82 -3.07 -2.96
N GLN A 640 -3.96 -4.32 -2.53
CA GLN A 640 -2.85 -5.26 -2.35
C GLN A 640 -2.90 -6.36 -3.40
N VAL A 641 -1.74 -6.72 -3.93
CA VAL A 641 -1.62 -7.74 -4.99
C VAL A 641 -0.71 -8.90 -4.59
N ALA A 642 -0.17 -8.91 -3.36
CA ALA A 642 0.74 -9.93 -2.89
C ALA A 642 0.53 -10.24 -1.40
N VAL A 643 1.06 -11.39 -0.97
CA VAL A 643 1.19 -11.76 0.46
C VAL A 643 2.64 -11.52 0.90
N PRO A 644 2.91 -11.21 2.19
CA PRO A 644 1.97 -11.16 3.32
C PRO A 644 1.10 -9.90 3.32
N PHE A 645 -0.15 -10.05 3.79
CA PHE A 645 -1.02 -8.92 4.12
C PHE A 645 -1.57 -9.10 5.51
N ASN A 646 -1.41 -8.09 6.37
CA ASN A 646 -1.92 -8.10 7.74
C ASN A 646 -2.69 -6.82 8.02
N GLN A 647 -3.83 -6.94 8.68
CA GLN A 647 -4.67 -5.79 9.02
C GLN A 647 -5.35 -6.02 10.38
N VAL A 648 -5.47 -4.96 11.16
CA VAL A 648 -6.11 -4.98 12.47
C VAL A 648 -7.36 -4.10 12.45
N TYR A 649 -8.48 -4.64 12.89
CA TYR A 649 -9.71 -3.89 13.11
C TYR A 649 -10.09 -3.87 14.58
N GLY A 650 -10.92 -2.92 14.98
CA GLY A 650 -11.58 -2.95 16.28
C GLY A 650 -12.42 -1.70 16.53
N PRO A 651 -13.04 -1.59 17.72
CA PRO A 651 -13.90 -0.45 18.06
C PRO A 651 -13.21 0.92 17.94
N GLY A 652 -11.91 0.98 18.26
CA GLY A 652 -11.08 2.19 18.11
C GLY A 652 -10.64 2.49 16.68
N HIS A 653 -10.66 1.47 15.80
CA HIS A 653 -10.25 1.56 14.39
C HIS A 653 -11.19 0.74 13.51
N LYS A 654 -12.39 1.29 13.26
CA LYS A 654 -13.46 0.60 12.51
C LYS A 654 -13.09 0.36 11.04
N ASP A 655 -12.33 1.26 10.43
CA ASP A 655 -11.87 1.14 9.04
C ASP A 655 -10.63 0.23 8.89
N GLY A 656 -10.03 -0.17 10.03
CA GLY A 656 -8.90 -1.08 10.11
C GLY A 656 -7.54 -0.47 9.74
N VAL A 657 -6.50 -0.83 10.48
CA VAL A 657 -5.11 -0.38 10.26
C VAL A 657 -4.33 -1.47 9.54
N VAL A 658 -3.83 -1.16 8.34
CA VAL A 658 -2.97 -2.06 7.57
C VAL A 658 -1.56 -2.05 8.16
N LEU A 659 -1.02 -3.24 8.43
CA LEU A 659 0.32 -3.40 8.97
C LEU A 659 1.37 -3.50 7.85
N PRO A 660 2.63 -3.12 8.11
CA PRO A 660 3.72 -3.29 7.14
C PRO A 660 3.92 -4.76 6.73
N PRO A 661 4.41 -5.04 5.51
CA PRO A 661 4.66 -6.41 5.04
C PRO A 661 5.64 -7.22 5.90
N ILE A 662 6.58 -6.56 6.58
CA ILE A 662 7.44 -7.17 7.60
C ILE A 662 6.92 -6.71 8.95
N LEU A 663 6.40 -7.64 9.74
CA LEU A 663 5.82 -7.32 11.04
C LEU A 663 6.91 -6.97 12.04
N ASN A 664 6.61 -5.99 12.89
CA ASN A 664 7.36 -5.71 14.10
C ASN A 664 6.47 -6.02 15.30
N LYS A 665 7.00 -6.74 16.29
CA LYS A 665 6.27 -7.19 17.47
C LYS A 665 5.64 -6.03 18.24
N ASP A 666 6.42 -5.02 18.58
CA ASP A 666 5.96 -3.91 19.43
C ASP A 666 4.90 -3.08 18.70
N SER A 667 5.13 -2.77 17.42
CA SER A 667 4.14 -2.08 16.59
C SER A 667 2.84 -2.87 16.44
N THR A 668 2.92 -4.20 16.29
CA THR A 668 1.72 -5.05 16.16
C THR A 668 0.91 -5.06 17.47
N LEU A 669 1.58 -5.13 18.62
CA LEU A 669 0.93 -5.05 19.93
C LEU A 669 0.29 -3.68 20.18
N THR A 670 0.97 -2.60 19.82
CA THR A 670 0.44 -1.24 19.94
C THR A 670 -0.84 -1.08 19.13
N VAL A 671 -0.83 -1.46 17.85
CA VAL A 671 -2.01 -1.37 16.97
C VAL A 671 -3.16 -2.25 17.48
N LEU A 672 -2.87 -3.47 17.97
CA LEU A 672 -3.87 -4.33 18.60
C LEU A 672 -4.46 -3.73 19.88
N SER A 673 -3.67 -2.98 20.64
CA SER A 673 -4.12 -2.30 21.86
C SER A 673 -4.96 -1.07 21.53
N GLU A 674 -4.53 -0.23 20.59
CA GLU A 674 -5.25 0.96 20.14
C GLU A 674 -6.60 0.60 19.49
N ALA A 675 -6.63 -0.50 18.73
CA ALA A 675 -7.86 -1.03 18.13
C ALA A 675 -8.95 -1.36 19.15
N LYS A 676 -8.60 -1.55 20.43
CA LYS A 676 -9.58 -1.78 21.50
C LYS A 676 -10.50 -0.57 21.73
N GLY A 677 -10.03 0.64 21.45
CA GLY A 677 -10.74 1.90 21.74
C GLY A 677 -10.72 2.28 23.23
N ALA A 678 -11.11 3.52 23.55
CA ALA A 678 -11.31 3.95 24.94
C ALA A 678 -12.54 3.24 25.53
N GLN A 679 -12.37 2.64 26.71
CA GLN A 679 -13.48 2.04 27.48
C GLN A 679 -14.42 3.09 28.04
#